data_AF-A0A5J5KWN1-F1
#
_entry.id   AF-A0A5J5KWN1-F1
#
_cell.length_a   1.000
_cell.length_b   1.000
_cell.length_c   1.000
_cell.angle_alpha   90.00
_cell.angle_beta   90.00
_cell.angle_gamma   90.00
#
_symmetry.space_group_name_H-M   'P 1'
#
loop_
_entity.id
_entity.type
_entity.pdbx_description
1 polymer ?
#
loop_
_entity_poly.entity_id
_entity_poly.type
_entity_poly.pdbx_seq_one_letter_code
_entity_poly.pdbx_strand_id
1 'polypeptide(L)'
;MNPQYPASPDVSSAEHPLDLLCVGIGPFGLGLACLADPVPGLRAAFLDRAPEFAWHPGLLFDDATLQVPFLADLVTMADPTSRFSYLAWLKRTGRLYPFYVRESFYPLRREYNDYCRWAAGEARGLHWGQDVVAVSRPGGDGPWRIVSRCDDGERIWWAHHLVIGTGTSPTLPAALAGAGEAAVHAGQYLLHRDELLSREHVTVLGSGQSAAEVIVDLLEAPNGPAVDWITRSPRFYPMEYSKLSLELTSPDYLDHFRSLPEDDRELLNASQPQLHRGISEETIDRLYEALYVRRHAGGRPPVRMIAATSLETTTAHRGRTLLSWRNTENGAVRETVTDAVVAGSGYEPSPLPWLDEVRDQLSLDAQGRLAPDRLHRASPDGSVHVLNWGEHTHALTAPDLGMGPLRNAHVLAHVTGRSVYPTESHTTFQSFGRLPQTSGFLALTAPAGTTRATTVAGRSLTLRPIDLDRDLDVLHDWLADPRAEAWGLVGAERQAVLAEYQRMEAEPSERAWLVEEAGRPLAMVEVYDPACSPLAAAYPVRDGDAGLHLFLAPADRPVTGTSRVVMAAALDLVLADRAVQRVVVEPDTANAAIRRINRWAGFRELGDIELPDKTACLSIADRAEAVQAGSVAPSDLERREREPEQHLNRSETQEVSA
;
A
#
# COMPACT_ATOMS: atom_id res chain seq x y z
N MET A 1 11.50 1.18 -36.49
CA MET A 1 11.50 -0.23 -36.89
C MET A 1 11.18 -1.05 -35.65
N ASN A 2 9.99 -1.65 -35.61
CA ASN A 2 9.54 -2.48 -34.49
C ASN A 2 10.29 -3.82 -34.54
N PRO A 3 10.99 -4.26 -33.48
CA PRO A 3 11.34 -5.66 -33.37
C PRO A 3 10.03 -6.43 -33.18
N GLN A 4 9.63 -7.19 -34.21
CA GLN A 4 8.60 -8.21 -34.11
C GLN A 4 9.10 -9.30 -33.15
N TYR A 5 8.80 -9.15 -31.86
CA TYR A 5 8.79 -10.28 -30.94
C TYR A 5 7.53 -11.09 -31.22
N PRO A 6 7.62 -12.44 -31.29
CA PRO A 6 6.44 -13.28 -31.52
C PRO A 6 5.40 -13.03 -30.42
N ALA A 7 4.12 -12.96 -30.80
CA ALA A 7 3.02 -12.93 -29.85
C ALA A 7 3.19 -14.11 -28.88
N SER A 8 3.33 -13.84 -27.58
CA SER A 8 3.27 -14.91 -26.58
C SER A 8 1.89 -15.54 -26.73
N PRO A 9 1.76 -16.84 -27.02
CA PRO A 9 0.46 -17.47 -26.99
C PRO A 9 0.00 -17.46 -25.54
N ASP A 10 -1.02 -16.66 -25.21
CA ASP A 10 -1.68 -16.61 -23.89
C ASP A 10 -2.41 -17.93 -23.53
N VAL A 11 -2.02 -19.02 -24.19
CA VAL A 11 -2.45 -20.38 -23.93
C VAL A 11 -1.77 -20.86 -22.65
N SER A 12 -2.58 -21.28 -21.69
CA SER A 12 -2.13 -21.81 -20.41
C SER A 12 -2.67 -23.21 -20.18
N SER A 13 -1.90 -24.00 -19.44
CA SER A 13 -2.27 -25.35 -19.00
C SER A 13 -1.71 -25.57 -17.61
N ALA A 14 -2.14 -26.63 -16.92
CA ALA A 14 -1.60 -26.96 -15.62
C ALA A 14 -0.07 -27.19 -15.64
N GLU A 15 0.47 -27.72 -16.74
CA GLU A 15 1.91 -27.95 -16.92
C GLU A 15 2.68 -26.69 -17.34
N HIS A 16 2.00 -25.73 -17.98
CA HIS A 16 2.58 -24.49 -18.47
C HIS A 16 1.68 -23.31 -18.10
N PRO A 17 1.50 -23.01 -16.80
CA PRO A 17 0.68 -21.90 -16.34
C PRO A 17 1.29 -20.55 -16.75
N LEU A 18 0.48 -19.50 -16.73
CA LEU A 18 0.96 -18.12 -16.79
C LEU A 18 1.70 -17.78 -15.50
N ASP A 19 2.59 -16.80 -15.55
CA ASP A 19 3.18 -16.24 -14.33
C ASP A 19 2.13 -15.43 -13.57
N LEU A 20 1.28 -14.70 -14.31
CA LEU A 20 0.28 -13.79 -13.77
C LEU A 20 -1.03 -13.82 -14.54
N LEU A 21 -2.17 -13.82 -13.83
CA LEU A 21 -3.47 -13.54 -14.42
C LEU A 21 -4.22 -12.49 -13.59
N CYS A 22 -4.65 -11.40 -14.22
CA CYS A 22 -5.44 -10.35 -13.58
C CYS A 22 -6.90 -10.40 -14.01
N VAL A 23 -7.82 -10.32 -13.05
CA VAL A 23 -9.27 -10.27 -13.28
C VAL A 23 -9.76 -8.84 -13.03
N GLY A 24 -10.15 -8.15 -14.09
CA GLY A 24 -10.55 -6.74 -14.12
C GLY A 24 -9.50 -5.85 -14.79
N ILE A 25 -9.90 -5.13 -15.84
CA ILE A 25 -9.08 -4.21 -16.64
C ILE A 25 -9.62 -2.78 -16.45
N GLY A 26 -9.82 -2.38 -15.19
CA GLY A 26 -9.90 -0.97 -14.82
C GLY A 26 -8.55 -0.26 -14.92
N PRO A 27 -8.44 1.03 -14.58
CA PRO A 27 -7.18 1.78 -14.68
C PRO A 27 -5.98 1.07 -14.02
N PHE A 28 -6.18 0.44 -12.87
CA PHE A 28 -5.10 -0.26 -12.17
C PHE A 28 -4.66 -1.56 -12.86
N GLY A 29 -5.62 -2.39 -13.29
CA GLY A 29 -5.33 -3.62 -14.03
C GLY A 29 -4.70 -3.33 -15.40
N LEU A 30 -5.16 -2.28 -16.08
CA LEU A 30 -4.54 -1.79 -17.31
C LEU A 30 -3.12 -1.27 -17.06
N GLY A 31 -2.89 -0.53 -15.97
CA GLY A 31 -1.55 -0.09 -15.58
C GLY A 31 -0.60 -1.26 -15.33
N LEU A 32 -1.10 -2.33 -14.70
CA LEU A 32 -0.33 -3.56 -14.49
C LEU A 32 0.01 -4.22 -15.83
N ALA A 33 -0.92 -4.25 -16.78
CA ALA A 33 -0.66 -4.75 -18.14
C ALA A 33 0.40 -3.91 -18.87
N CYS A 34 0.32 -2.58 -18.78
CA CYS A 34 1.29 -1.68 -19.40
C CYS A 34 2.70 -1.83 -18.82
N LEU A 35 2.83 -2.06 -17.51
CA LEU A 35 4.12 -2.30 -16.84
C LEU A 35 4.61 -3.75 -17.01
N ALA A 36 3.71 -4.73 -17.15
CA ALA A 36 4.08 -6.10 -17.46
C ALA A 36 4.59 -6.26 -18.90
N ASP A 37 4.02 -5.50 -19.85
CA ASP A 37 4.31 -5.61 -21.29
C ASP A 37 5.83 -5.61 -21.62
N PRO A 38 6.65 -4.64 -21.19
CA PRO A 38 8.07 -4.63 -21.55
C PRO A 38 8.92 -5.68 -20.82
N VAL A 39 8.39 -6.43 -19.85
CA VAL A 39 9.17 -7.35 -19.01
C VAL A 39 9.52 -8.62 -19.79
N PRO A 40 10.81 -8.89 -20.06
CA PRO A 40 11.22 -10.05 -20.86
C PRO A 40 10.85 -11.36 -20.18
N GLY A 41 10.24 -12.27 -20.93
CA GLY A 41 9.91 -13.63 -20.48
C GLY A 41 8.66 -13.74 -19.60
N LEU A 42 8.04 -12.63 -19.19
CA LEU A 42 6.83 -12.65 -18.37
C LEU A 42 5.61 -13.06 -19.21
N ARG A 43 4.91 -14.11 -18.78
CA ARG A 43 3.65 -14.60 -19.37
C ARG A 43 2.49 -14.12 -18.50
N ALA A 44 1.75 -13.13 -18.99
CA ALA A 44 0.65 -12.52 -18.26
C ALA A 44 -0.62 -12.41 -19.12
N ALA A 45 -1.79 -12.61 -18.50
CA ALA A 45 -3.09 -12.37 -19.12
C ALA A 45 -3.97 -11.49 -18.21
N PHE A 46 -4.88 -10.74 -18.83
CA PHE A 46 -5.77 -9.81 -18.15
C PHE A 46 -7.17 -10.00 -18.72
N LEU A 47 -8.15 -10.28 -17.86
CA LEU A 47 -9.51 -10.63 -18.25
C LEU A 47 -10.48 -9.54 -17.80
N ASP A 48 -11.39 -9.09 -18.66
CA ASP A 48 -12.51 -8.24 -18.25
C ASP A 48 -13.80 -8.69 -18.95
N ARG A 49 -14.92 -8.58 -18.24
CA ARG A 49 -16.26 -8.90 -18.79
C ARG A 49 -16.74 -7.87 -19.79
N ALA A 50 -16.28 -6.63 -19.69
CA ALA A 50 -16.64 -5.56 -20.62
C ALA A 50 -16.09 -5.90 -22.02
N PRO A 51 -16.75 -5.44 -23.09
CA PRO A 51 -16.24 -5.66 -24.45
C PRO A 51 -15.05 -4.75 -24.80
N GLU A 52 -14.84 -3.68 -24.03
CA GLU A 52 -13.76 -2.71 -24.23
C GLU A 52 -13.56 -1.86 -22.96
N PHE A 53 -12.45 -1.11 -22.91
CA PHE A 53 -12.19 -0.17 -21.82
C PHE A 53 -13.16 1.03 -21.87
N ALA A 54 -13.88 1.26 -20.77
CA ALA A 54 -14.67 2.45 -20.54
C ALA A 54 -14.69 2.80 -19.05
N TRP A 55 -14.15 3.97 -18.69
CA TRP A 55 -14.04 4.38 -17.29
C TRP A 55 -15.05 5.48 -16.95
N HIS A 56 -16.06 5.12 -16.14
CA HIS A 56 -17.19 5.97 -15.72
C HIS A 56 -17.89 6.74 -16.86
N PRO A 57 -18.37 6.06 -17.92
CA PRO A 57 -18.91 6.73 -19.12
C PRO A 57 -20.07 7.68 -18.84
N GLY A 58 -20.91 7.41 -17.83
CA GLY A 58 -22.04 8.27 -17.47
C GLY A 58 -21.68 9.55 -16.69
N LEU A 59 -20.38 9.82 -16.46
CA LEU A 59 -19.85 11.01 -15.79
C LEU A 59 -18.74 11.72 -16.60
N LEU A 60 -18.61 11.38 -17.89
CA LEU A 60 -17.65 12.00 -18.80
C LEU A 60 -18.14 13.35 -19.34
N PHE A 61 -18.39 14.31 -18.44
CA PHE A 61 -18.70 15.70 -18.83
C PHE A 61 -17.54 16.28 -19.66
N ASP A 62 -17.85 17.21 -20.56
CA ASP A 62 -16.88 17.75 -21.52
C ASP A 62 -15.72 18.50 -20.86
N ASP A 63 -15.98 19.12 -19.71
CA ASP A 63 -15.05 19.93 -18.95
C ASP A 63 -14.61 19.28 -17.62
N ALA A 64 -15.14 18.10 -17.28
CA ALA A 64 -14.74 17.42 -16.04
C ALA A 64 -13.26 17.03 -16.08
N THR A 65 -12.52 17.43 -15.05
CA THR A 65 -11.12 17.11 -14.85
C THR A 65 -10.94 15.91 -13.91
N LEU A 66 -9.77 15.27 -13.98
CA LEU A 66 -9.30 14.44 -12.88
C LEU A 66 -8.90 15.31 -11.70
N GLN A 67 -9.05 14.75 -10.51
CA GLN A 67 -8.61 15.35 -9.26
C GLN A 67 -7.17 14.96 -8.89
N VAL A 68 -6.44 14.34 -9.83
CA VAL A 68 -5.03 13.96 -9.71
C VAL A 68 -4.24 14.51 -10.90
N PRO A 69 -2.95 14.83 -10.72
CA PRO A 69 -2.11 15.32 -11.81
C PRO A 69 -1.92 14.24 -12.88
N PHE A 70 -1.61 14.63 -14.13
CA PHE A 70 -1.34 13.70 -15.23
C PHE A 70 -0.14 12.74 -14.97
N LEU A 71 0.68 13.02 -13.96
CA LEU A 71 1.74 12.11 -13.50
C LEU A 71 1.16 10.82 -12.91
N ALA A 72 -0.04 10.89 -12.32
CA ALA A 72 -0.84 9.74 -11.89
C ALA A 72 -1.52 9.03 -13.09
N ASP A 73 -0.75 8.79 -14.15
CA ASP A 73 -1.17 7.96 -15.27
C ASP A 73 -0.93 6.47 -14.98
N LEU A 74 -0.99 5.62 -16.00
CA LEU A 74 -0.88 4.18 -15.84
C LEU A 74 0.52 3.69 -15.42
N VAL A 75 1.58 4.49 -15.64
CA VAL A 75 2.97 3.99 -15.63
C VAL A 75 4.02 4.97 -15.10
N THR A 76 3.81 6.28 -15.18
CA THR A 76 4.84 7.31 -15.01
C THR A 76 5.45 7.30 -13.61
N MET A 77 4.66 7.03 -12.57
CA MET A 77 5.17 6.93 -11.19
C MET A 77 6.04 5.68 -10.95
N ALA A 78 6.12 4.73 -11.89
CA ALA A 78 7.05 3.58 -11.84
C ALA A 78 8.16 3.68 -12.90
N ASP A 79 7.83 4.17 -14.09
CA ASP A 79 8.76 4.37 -15.20
C ASP A 79 8.31 5.53 -16.11
N PRO A 80 8.86 6.74 -15.91
CA PRO A 80 8.58 7.89 -16.78
C PRO A 80 8.99 7.69 -18.24
N THR A 81 9.86 6.72 -18.54
CA THR A 81 10.33 6.42 -19.91
C THR A 81 9.38 5.50 -20.67
N SER A 82 8.39 4.92 -19.98
CA SER A 82 7.47 3.95 -20.55
C SER A 82 6.77 4.50 -21.79
N ARG A 83 6.68 3.64 -22.82
CA ARG A 83 5.96 3.96 -24.06
C ARG A 83 4.48 4.25 -23.82
N PHE A 84 3.94 3.84 -22.67
CA PHE A 84 2.55 3.99 -22.27
C PHE A 84 2.27 5.25 -21.44
N SER A 85 3.26 6.13 -21.21
CA SER A 85 3.01 7.35 -20.45
C SER A 85 2.00 8.27 -21.14
N TYR A 86 1.30 9.08 -20.35
CA TYR A 86 0.33 10.08 -20.83
C TYR A 86 0.97 11.05 -21.81
N LEU A 87 2.20 11.49 -21.53
CA LEU A 87 2.97 12.35 -22.42
C LEU A 87 3.33 11.65 -23.74
N ALA A 88 3.68 10.35 -23.71
CA ALA A 88 3.93 9.58 -24.93
C ALA A 88 2.66 9.46 -25.78
N TRP A 89 1.50 9.24 -25.16
CA TRP A 89 0.20 9.25 -25.83
C TRP A 89 -0.12 10.61 -26.46
N LEU A 90 0.00 11.71 -25.70
CA LEU A 90 -0.20 13.07 -26.21
C LEU A 90 0.71 13.35 -27.41
N LYS A 91 1.97 12.88 -27.37
CA LYS A 91 2.91 13.03 -28.49
C LYS A 91 2.46 12.24 -29.71
N ARG A 92 2.06 10.98 -29.53
CA ARG A 92 1.64 10.08 -30.62
C ARG A 92 0.32 10.50 -31.27
N THR A 93 -0.57 11.13 -30.51
CA THR A 93 -1.86 11.62 -31.01
C THR A 93 -1.83 13.08 -31.47
N GLY A 94 -0.67 13.74 -31.46
CA GLY A 94 -0.52 15.13 -31.90
C GLY A 94 -1.10 16.18 -30.93
N ARG A 95 -1.43 15.78 -29.69
CA ARG A 95 -2.06 16.63 -28.66
C ARG A 95 -1.06 17.29 -27.70
N LEU A 96 0.23 16.92 -27.76
CA LEU A 96 1.24 17.39 -26.81
C LEU A 96 1.40 18.92 -26.77
N TYR A 97 1.50 19.59 -27.92
CA TYR A 97 1.68 21.06 -27.93
C TYR A 97 0.44 21.82 -27.42
N PRO A 98 -0.80 21.46 -27.84
CA PRO A 98 -2.00 22.00 -27.22
C PRO A 98 -2.05 21.79 -25.71
N PHE A 99 -1.69 20.59 -25.22
CA PHE A 99 -1.64 20.30 -23.79
C PHE A 99 -0.56 21.12 -23.05
N TYR A 100 0.62 21.29 -23.66
CA TYR A 100 1.68 22.17 -23.15
C TYR A 100 1.19 23.61 -22.98
N VAL A 101 0.48 24.16 -23.98
CA VAL A 101 -0.09 25.51 -23.91
C VAL A 101 -1.23 25.61 -22.89
N ARG A 102 -1.98 24.53 -22.67
CA ARG A 102 -3.05 24.49 -21.66
C ARG A 102 -2.51 24.69 -20.24
N GLU A 103 -1.24 24.36 -19.99
CA GLU A 103 -0.53 24.60 -18.71
C GLU A 103 -1.33 24.13 -17.47
N SER A 104 -2.01 23.00 -17.59
CA SER A 104 -2.82 22.44 -16.53
C SER A 104 -2.36 21.03 -16.20
N PHE A 105 -2.10 20.77 -14.92
CA PHE A 105 -1.72 19.46 -14.42
C PHE A 105 -2.88 18.45 -14.46
N TYR A 106 -4.13 18.91 -14.54
CA TYR A 106 -5.32 18.08 -14.39
C TYR A 106 -5.93 17.76 -15.77
N PRO A 107 -5.75 16.54 -16.30
CA PRO A 107 -6.31 16.18 -17.59
C PRO A 107 -7.85 16.10 -17.52
N LEU A 108 -8.51 16.24 -18.67
CA LEU A 108 -9.95 15.99 -18.76
C LEU A 108 -10.22 14.49 -18.57
N ARG A 109 -11.33 14.12 -17.92
CA ARG A 109 -11.72 12.70 -17.74
C ARG A 109 -11.89 11.98 -19.08
N ARG A 110 -12.48 12.66 -20.07
CA ARG A 110 -12.59 12.18 -21.45
C ARG A 110 -11.23 11.91 -22.06
N GLU A 111 -10.29 12.83 -21.86
CA GLU A 111 -8.92 12.72 -22.36
C GLU A 111 -8.19 11.54 -21.72
N TYR A 112 -8.34 11.34 -20.41
CA TYR A 112 -7.78 10.19 -19.70
C TYR A 112 -8.41 8.86 -20.12
N ASN A 113 -9.73 8.83 -20.37
CA ASN A 113 -10.41 7.65 -20.92
C ASN A 113 -9.88 7.31 -22.32
N ASP A 114 -9.70 8.30 -23.20
CA ASP A 114 -9.12 8.10 -24.54
C ASP A 114 -7.67 7.58 -24.46
N TYR A 115 -6.89 8.11 -23.51
CA TYR A 115 -5.55 7.64 -23.20
C TYR A 115 -5.55 6.16 -22.77
N CYS A 116 -6.43 5.77 -21.84
CA CYS A 116 -6.53 4.38 -21.39
C CYS A 116 -7.01 3.46 -22.52
N ARG A 117 -7.96 3.88 -23.35
CA ARG A 117 -8.40 3.13 -24.53
C ARG A 117 -7.26 2.93 -25.52
N TRP A 118 -6.44 3.96 -25.74
CA TRP A 118 -5.24 3.86 -26.57
C TRP A 118 -4.23 2.86 -25.99
N ALA A 119 -3.96 2.94 -24.68
CA ALA A 119 -3.04 2.02 -24.01
C ALA A 119 -3.55 0.57 -24.08
N ALA A 120 -4.85 0.36 -23.89
CA ALA A 120 -5.51 -0.94 -24.04
C ALA A 120 -5.42 -1.51 -25.47
N GLY A 121 -5.37 -0.65 -26.49
CA GLY A 121 -5.13 -1.08 -27.87
C GLY A 121 -3.68 -1.49 -28.16
N GLU A 122 -2.73 -1.13 -27.29
CA GLU A 122 -1.29 -1.30 -27.49
C GLU A 122 -0.65 -2.33 -26.53
N ALA A 123 -1.29 -2.59 -25.39
CA ALA A 123 -0.86 -3.56 -24.39
C ALA A 123 -1.21 -5.00 -24.81
N ARG A 124 -0.33 -5.95 -24.50
CA ARG A 124 -0.53 -7.38 -24.79
C ARG A 124 -1.27 -8.10 -23.66
N GLY A 125 -1.83 -9.27 -23.97
CA GLY A 125 -2.46 -10.16 -22.99
C GLY A 125 -3.84 -9.70 -22.49
N LEU A 126 -4.45 -8.69 -23.11
CA LEU A 126 -5.81 -8.25 -22.73
C LEU A 126 -6.87 -9.11 -23.44
N HIS A 127 -7.82 -9.62 -22.66
CA HIS A 127 -8.96 -10.41 -23.13
C HIS A 127 -10.28 -9.82 -22.61
N TRP A 128 -10.97 -9.11 -23.49
CA TRP A 128 -12.29 -8.54 -23.26
C TRP A 128 -13.40 -9.59 -23.45
N GLY A 129 -14.59 -9.33 -22.90
CA GLY A 129 -15.73 -10.25 -22.94
C GLY A 129 -15.50 -11.56 -22.19
N GLN A 130 -14.64 -11.55 -21.17
CA GLN A 130 -14.31 -12.70 -20.32
C GLN A 130 -14.85 -12.48 -18.90
N ASP A 131 -16.02 -13.05 -18.61
CA ASP A 131 -16.61 -13.00 -17.27
C ASP A 131 -16.07 -14.14 -16.41
N VAL A 132 -15.26 -13.85 -15.40
CA VAL A 132 -14.73 -14.88 -14.49
C VAL A 132 -15.82 -15.35 -13.54
N VAL A 133 -16.04 -16.67 -13.52
CA VAL A 133 -17.17 -17.29 -12.80
C VAL A 133 -16.74 -18.25 -11.71
N ALA A 134 -15.51 -18.79 -11.76
CA ALA A 134 -15.00 -19.67 -10.71
C ALA A 134 -13.46 -19.67 -10.68
N VAL A 135 -12.90 -19.78 -9.48
CA VAL A 135 -11.48 -20.01 -9.22
C VAL A 135 -11.35 -21.21 -8.29
N SER A 136 -10.40 -22.08 -8.58
CA SER A 136 -10.09 -23.26 -7.78
C SER A 136 -8.59 -23.50 -7.72
N ARG A 137 -8.09 -24.05 -6.62
CA ARG A 137 -6.70 -24.52 -6.48
C ARG A 137 -6.71 -25.86 -5.72
N PRO A 138 -6.89 -26.97 -6.45
CA PRO A 138 -6.98 -28.29 -5.84
C PRO A 138 -5.72 -28.63 -5.05
N GLY A 139 -5.86 -29.06 -3.79
CA GLY A 139 -4.72 -29.40 -2.93
C GLY A 139 -4.10 -28.23 -2.17
N GLY A 140 -4.47 -26.99 -2.51
CA GLY A 140 -3.91 -25.78 -1.90
C GLY A 140 -2.49 -25.43 -2.37
N ASP A 141 -1.93 -26.22 -3.28
CA ASP A 141 -0.60 -26.07 -3.87
C ASP A 141 -0.66 -25.96 -5.41
N GLY A 142 0.44 -25.52 -6.03
CA GLY A 142 0.52 -25.39 -7.49
C GLY A 142 -0.22 -24.16 -8.07
N PRO A 143 -0.51 -24.14 -9.39
CA PRO A 143 -1.14 -23.00 -10.05
C PRO A 143 -2.65 -22.91 -9.81
N TRP A 144 -3.17 -21.69 -9.81
CA TRP A 144 -4.60 -21.39 -9.80
C TRP A 144 -5.26 -21.78 -11.11
N ARG A 145 -6.45 -22.39 -11.02
CA ARG A 145 -7.34 -22.66 -12.16
C ARG A 145 -8.48 -21.64 -12.16
N ILE A 146 -8.59 -20.87 -13.23
CA ILE A 146 -9.58 -19.81 -13.40
C ILE A 146 -10.51 -20.17 -14.56
N VAL A 147 -11.82 -20.08 -14.35
CA VAL A 147 -12.84 -20.32 -15.38
C VAL A 147 -13.48 -18.99 -15.75
N SER A 148 -13.43 -18.64 -17.04
CA SER A 148 -14.14 -17.50 -17.61
C SER A 148 -15.21 -17.95 -18.59
N ARG A 149 -16.32 -17.22 -18.64
CA ARG A 149 -17.38 -17.35 -19.63
C ARG A 149 -17.22 -16.27 -20.68
N CYS A 150 -17.32 -16.66 -21.94
CA CYS A 150 -17.35 -15.76 -23.09
C CYS A 150 -18.43 -16.22 -24.07
N ASP A 151 -18.67 -15.45 -25.13
CA ASP A 151 -19.72 -15.75 -26.12
C ASP A 151 -19.52 -17.14 -26.78
N ASP A 152 -18.28 -17.60 -26.89
CA ASP A 152 -17.91 -18.90 -27.47
C ASP A 152 -17.97 -20.07 -26.46
N GLY A 153 -18.40 -19.82 -25.21
CA GLY A 153 -18.46 -20.80 -24.13
C GLY A 153 -17.47 -20.54 -23.00
N GLU A 154 -17.14 -21.58 -22.23
CA GLU A 154 -16.21 -21.47 -21.11
C GLU A 154 -14.76 -21.67 -21.55
N ARG A 155 -13.85 -20.89 -20.95
CA ARG A 155 -12.40 -21.00 -21.10
C ARG A 155 -11.76 -21.24 -19.74
N ILE A 156 -10.71 -22.06 -19.75
CA ILE A 156 -9.94 -22.39 -18.56
C ILE A 156 -8.56 -21.79 -18.69
N TRP A 157 -8.13 -21.13 -17.63
CA TRP A 157 -6.82 -20.51 -17.51
C TRP A 157 -6.08 -21.09 -16.31
N TRP A 158 -4.76 -21.12 -16.39
CA TRP A 158 -3.87 -21.55 -15.32
C TRP A 158 -2.81 -20.49 -15.06
N ALA A 159 -2.61 -20.09 -13.82
CA ALA A 159 -1.63 -19.06 -13.45
C ALA A 159 -0.98 -19.33 -12.09
N HIS A 160 0.29 -18.96 -11.93
CA HIS A 160 0.98 -19.00 -10.64
C HIS A 160 0.47 -17.91 -9.69
N HIS A 161 0.28 -16.70 -10.21
CA HIS A 161 -0.29 -15.59 -9.44
C HIS A 161 -1.63 -15.14 -10.00
N LEU A 162 -2.59 -14.90 -9.11
CA LEU A 162 -3.90 -14.33 -9.40
C LEU A 162 -3.97 -12.88 -8.87
N VAL A 163 -4.39 -11.94 -9.70
CA VAL A 163 -4.60 -10.54 -9.31
C VAL A 163 -6.07 -10.18 -9.41
N ILE A 164 -6.63 -9.67 -8.32
CA ILE A 164 -8.02 -9.22 -8.24
C ILE A 164 -8.05 -7.72 -8.51
N GLY A 165 -8.42 -7.33 -9.73
CA GLY A 165 -8.51 -5.94 -10.21
C GLY A 165 -9.93 -5.50 -10.58
N THR A 166 -10.96 -6.18 -10.08
CA THR A 166 -12.38 -5.95 -10.41
C THR A 166 -12.95 -4.62 -9.92
N GLY A 167 -12.20 -3.88 -9.11
CA GLY A 167 -12.56 -2.53 -8.63
C GLY A 167 -13.88 -2.49 -7.86
N THR A 168 -14.66 -1.44 -8.11
CA THR A 168 -15.89 -1.12 -7.39
C THR A 168 -17.10 -1.07 -8.33
N SER A 169 -18.29 -1.32 -7.78
CA SER A 169 -19.57 -1.30 -8.48
C SER A 169 -20.49 -0.18 -7.94
N PRO A 170 -21.28 0.48 -8.81
CA PRO A 170 -22.20 1.52 -8.38
C PRO A 170 -23.27 0.94 -7.46
N THR A 171 -23.56 1.62 -6.35
CA THR A 171 -24.52 1.12 -5.36
C THR A 171 -25.63 2.12 -5.14
N LEU A 172 -26.88 1.67 -5.31
CA LEU A 172 -28.06 2.43 -4.91
C LEU A 172 -28.45 2.06 -3.47
N PRO A 173 -28.66 3.04 -2.58
CA PRO A 173 -29.15 2.78 -1.22
C PRO A 173 -30.45 1.97 -1.24
N ALA A 174 -30.58 1.00 -0.34
CA ALA A 174 -31.80 0.18 -0.21
C ALA A 174 -33.06 1.03 0.00
N ALA A 175 -32.92 2.21 0.64
CA ALA A 175 -33.99 3.19 0.82
C ALA A 175 -34.61 3.67 -0.50
N LEU A 176 -33.91 3.56 -1.64
CA LEU A 176 -34.39 3.93 -2.98
C LEU A 176 -35.18 2.83 -3.68
N ALA A 177 -35.29 1.61 -3.12
CA ALA A 177 -35.96 0.49 -3.78
C ALA A 177 -37.39 0.82 -4.23
N GLY A 178 -38.12 1.64 -3.46
CA GLY A 178 -39.49 2.07 -3.80
C GLY A 178 -39.60 3.13 -4.91
N ALA A 179 -38.48 3.66 -5.39
CA ALA A 179 -38.43 4.60 -6.52
C ALA A 179 -38.35 3.87 -7.87
N GLY A 180 -37.91 2.60 -7.89
CA GLY A 180 -37.77 1.82 -9.13
C GLY A 180 -36.90 2.54 -10.17
N GLU A 181 -37.38 2.56 -11.41
CA GLU A 181 -36.69 3.19 -12.55
C GLU A 181 -36.54 4.72 -12.43
N ALA A 182 -37.28 5.38 -11.51
CA ALA A 182 -37.12 6.81 -11.27
C ALA A 182 -35.83 7.15 -10.52
N ALA A 183 -35.13 6.17 -9.95
CA ALA A 183 -33.84 6.35 -9.30
C ALA A 183 -32.70 5.86 -10.20
N VAL A 184 -31.80 6.77 -10.57
CA VAL A 184 -30.60 6.47 -11.34
C VAL A 184 -29.35 6.74 -10.52
N HIS A 185 -28.33 5.91 -10.66
CA HIS A 185 -27.03 6.17 -10.06
C HIS A 185 -26.32 7.30 -10.82
N ALA A 186 -25.59 8.19 -10.13
CA ALA A 186 -24.87 9.30 -10.77
C ALA A 186 -23.90 8.82 -11.87
N GLY A 187 -23.31 7.63 -11.71
CA GLY A 187 -22.48 6.98 -12.73
C GLY A 187 -23.16 6.68 -14.08
N GLN A 188 -24.48 6.88 -14.17
CA GLN A 188 -25.29 6.73 -15.39
C GLN A 188 -25.97 8.04 -15.81
N TYR A 189 -25.62 9.16 -15.18
CA TYR A 189 -26.32 10.44 -15.35
C TYR A 189 -26.37 10.89 -16.81
N LEU A 190 -25.22 10.95 -17.50
CA LEU A 190 -25.18 11.43 -18.89
C LEU A 190 -25.99 10.57 -19.86
N LEU A 191 -26.24 9.30 -19.54
CA LEU A 191 -27.09 8.41 -20.33
C LEU A 191 -28.58 8.76 -20.21
N HIS A 192 -28.97 9.38 -19.09
CA HIS A 192 -30.36 9.77 -18.78
C HIS A 192 -30.56 11.29 -18.75
N ARG A 193 -29.54 12.07 -19.16
CA ARG A 193 -29.51 13.53 -18.99
C ARG A 193 -30.70 14.23 -19.63
N ASP A 194 -31.02 13.90 -20.87
CA ASP A 194 -32.11 14.56 -21.60
C ASP A 194 -33.48 14.23 -20.98
N GLU A 195 -33.66 13.01 -20.49
CA GLU A 195 -34.85 12.62 -19.75
C GLU A 195 -34.96 13.40 -18.44
N LEU A 196 -33.89 13.48 -17.66
CA LEU A 196 -33.84 14.22 -16.39
C LEU A 196 -34.10 15.71 -16.58
N LEU A 197 -33.57 16.32 -17.64
CA LEU A 197 -33.82 17.72 -17.99
C LEU A 197 -35.26 17.99 -18.43
N SER A 198 -35.98 16.97 -18.90
CA SER A 198 -37.40 17.10 -19.27
C SER A 198 -38.37 17.03 -18.08
N ARG A 199 -37.88 16.64 -16.89
CA ARG A 199 -38.71 16.52 -15.68
C ARG A 199 -39.04 17.89 -15.08
N GLU A 200 -40.07 17.96 -14.24
CA GLU A 200 -40.39 19.21 -13.52
C GLU A 200 -39.52 19.34 -12.26
N HIS A 201 -39.23 18.24 -11.58
CA HIS A 201 -38.46 18.20 -10.35
C HIS A 201 -37.53 16.97 -10.29
N VAL A 202 -36.24 17.23 -10.02
CA VAL A 202 -35.21 16.21 -9.83
C VAL A 202 -34.57 16.37 -8.46
N THR A 203 -34.37 15.26 -7.74
CA THR A 203 -33.66 15.24 -6.46
C THR A 203 -32.31 14.54 -6.61
N VAL A 204 -31.23 15.21 -6.26
CA VAL A 204 -29.87 14.64 -6.25
C VAL A 204 -29.44 14.34 -4.81
N LEU A 205 -28.92 13.13 -4.60
CA LEU A 205 -28.45 12.65 -3.30
C LEU A 205 -26.93 12.57 -3.24
N GLY A 206 -26.37 12.83 -2.06
CA GLY A 206 -24.93 12.68 -1.78
C GLY A 206 -24.19 14.02 -1.74
N SER A 207 -22.98 14.03 -1.18
CA SER A 207 -22.14 15.25 -1.04
C SER A 207 -20.86 15.23 -1.86
N GLY A 208 -20.56 14.16 -2.57
CA GLY A 208 -19.29 14.01 -3.30
C GLY A 208 -19.27 14.75 -4.63
N GLN A 209 -18.10 14.73 -5.27
CA GLN A 209 -17.83 15.35 -6.57
C GLN A 209 -18.90 15.05 -7.64
N SER A 210 -19.29 13.78 -7.82
CA SER A 210 -20.27 13.42 -8.86
C SER A 210 -21.65 14.03 -8.62
N ALA A 211 -22.09 14.17 -7.36
CA ALA A 211 -23.35 14.83 -7.05
C ALA A 211 -23.28 16.34 -7.38
N ALA A 212 -22.15 16.97 -7.08
CA ALA A 212 -21.92 18.37 -7.39
C ALA A 212 -21.91 18.64 -8.90
N GLU A 213 -21.22 17.80 -9.69
CA GLU A 213 -21.18 17.90 -11.16
C GLU A 213 -22.57 17.76 -11.79
N VAL A 214 -23.37 16.80 -11.33
CA VAL A 214 -24.77 16.63 -11.75
C VAL A 214 -25.60 17.88 -11.44
N ILE A 215 -25.45 18.42 -10.22
CA ILE A 215 -26.17 19.63 -9.82
C ILE A 215 -25.80 20.80 -10.71
N VAL A 216 -24.50 21.03 -10.94
CA VAL A 216 -24.01 22.11 -11.81
C VAL A 216 -24.65 22.00 -13.20
N ASP A 217 -24.62 20.82 -13.82
CA ASP A 217 -25.18 20.61 -15.15
C ASP A 217 -26.70 20.86 -15.21
N LEU A 218 -27.46 20.39 -14.21
CA LEU A 218 -28.90 20.66 -14.10
C LEU A 218 -29.22 22.15 -13.90
N LEU A 219 -28.38 22.88 -13.14
CA LEU A 219 -28.56 24.29 -12.85
C LEU A 219 -28.26 25.19 -14.04
N GLU A 220 -27.20 24.86 -14.79
CA GLU A 220 -26.73 25.61 -15.97
C GLU A 220 -27.61 25.39 -17.19
N ALA A 221 -28.27 24.23 -17.30
CA ALA A 221 -29.20 23.94 -18.39
C ALA A 221 -30.28 25.04 -18.53
N PRO A 222 -30.46 25.63 -19.74
CA PRO A 222 -31.38 26.75 -19.93
C PRO A 222 -32.83 26.47 -19.48
N ASN A 223 -33.30 25.25 -19.69
CA ASN A 223 -34.63 24.77 -19.30
C ASN A 223 -34.55 23.72 -18.16
N GLY A 224 -33.53 23.81 -17.30
CA GLY A 224 -33.31 22.82 -16.24
C GLY A 224 -34.44 22.76 -15.20
N PRO A 225 -34.69 21.58 -14.59
CA PRO A 225 -35.82 21.32 -13.70
C PRO A 225 -35.73 22.08 -12.38
N ALA A 226 -36.75 21.98 -11.52
CA ALA A 226 -36.55 22.26 -10.10
C ALA A 226 -35.56 21.23 -9.52
N VAL A 227 -34.69 21.65 -8.61
CA VAL A 227 -33.61 20.79 -8.11
C VAL A 227 -33.55 20.80 -6.58
N ASP A 228 -33.58 19.61 -5.99
CA ASP A 228 -33.25 19.39 -4.60
C ASP A 228 -31.87 18.71 -4.50
N TRP A 229 -30.91 19.31 -3.81
CA TRP A 229 -29.66 18.64 -3.45
C TRP A 229 -29.65 18.31 -1.96
N ILE A 230 -29.70 17.02 -1.63
CA ILE A 230 -29.84 16.55 -0.25
C ILE A 230 -28.70 15.61 0.11
N THR A 231 -28.07 15.83 1.26
CA THR A 231 -26.97 14.98 1.73
C THR A 231 -27.06 14.65 3.22
N ARG A 232 -26.64 13.43 3.56
CA ARG A 232 -26.44 12.98 4.95
C ARG A 232 -25.27 13.68 5.62
N SER A 233 -24.28 14.10 4.83
CA SER A 233 -23.12 14.82 5.33
C SER A 233 -23.54 16.10 6.06
N PRO A 234 -22.85 16.49 7.15
CA PRO A 234 -23.25 17.65 7.93
C PRO A 234 -23.18 18.96 7.11
N ARG A 235 -22.34 18.98 6.06
CA ARG A 235 -22.10 20.11 5.16
C ARG A 235 -21.74 19.58 3.77
N PHE A 236 -21.75 20.48 2.78
CA PHE A 236 -21.09 20.28 1.48
C PHE A 236 -19.64 20.74 1.64
N TYR A 237 -18.70 19.79 1.81
CA TYR A 237 -17.31 20.09 2.15
C TYR A 237 -16.40 19.99 0.92
N PRO A 238 -15.38 20.88 0.82
CA PRO A 238 -14.35 20.75 -0.18
C PRO A 238 -13.51 19.51 0.05
N MET A 239 -12.85 19.04 -1.00
CA MET A 239 -11.77 18.07 -0.89
C MET A 239 -10.54 18.76 -0.28
N GLU A 240 -9.95 18.12 0.71
CA GLU A 240 -8.72 18.60 1.33
C GLU A 240 -7.53 18.27 0.42
N TYR A 241 -6.90 19.30 -0.13
CA TYR A 241 -5.86 19.16 -1.16
C TYR A 241 -4.62 20.02 -0.85
N SER A 242 -4.42 20.41 0.41
CA SER A 242 -3.19 21.10 0.80
C SER A 242 -2.01 20.13 0.75
N LYS A 243 -0.81 20.64 0.43
CA LYS A 243 0.38 19.83 0.16
C LYS A 243 0.79 18.94 1.34
N LEU A 244 0.61 19.41 2.59
CA LEU A 244 0.89 18.61 3.77
C LEU A 244 -0.12 17.46 3.94
N SER A 245 -1.40 17.69 3.63
CA SER A 245 -2.40 16.63 3.64
C SER A 245 -2.17 15.60 2.52
N LEU A 246 -1.63 16.01 1.37
CA LEU A 246 -1.28 15.09 0.27
C LEU A 246 -0.14 14.13 0.64
N GLU A 247 0.69 14.42 1.64
CA GLU A 247 1.66 13.42 2.13
C GLU A 247 0.98 12.20 2.80
N LEU A 248 -0.33 12.25 3.08
CA LEU A 248 -1.09 11.07 3.52
C LEU A 248 -1.30 10.06 2.38
N THR A 249 -1.14 10.46 1.11
CA THR A 249 -1.09 9.52 -0.02
C THR A 249 0.34 9.04 -0.25
N SER A 250 0.92 8.35 0.73
CA SER A 250 2.32 7.91 0.72
C SER A 250 2.50 6.50 1.29
N PRO A 251 3.62 5.82 0.95
CA PRO A 251 4.06 4.61 1.65
C PRO A 251 4.17 4.80 3.17
N ASP A 252 4.69 5.93 3.62
CA ASP A 252 4.91 6.26 5.03
C ASP A 252 3.61 6.28 5.84
N TYR A 253 2.57 6.95 5.32
CA TYR A 253 1.28 6.97 5.99
C TYR A 253 0.58 5.61 5.94
N LEU A 254 0.75 4.86 4.85
CA LEU A 254 0.25 3.49 4.76
C LEU A 254 0.82 2.61 5.87
N ASP A 255 2.13 2.68 6.11
CA ASP A 255 2.79 1.91 7.17
C ASP A 255 2.29 2.31 8.56
N HIS A 256 2.14 3.60 8.81
CA HIS A 256 1.50 4.09 10.04
C HIS A 256 0.07 3.55 10.20
N PHE A 257 -0.77 3.71 9.18
CA PHE A 257 -2.16 3.29 9.20
C PHE A 257 -2.30 1.79 9.48
N ARG A 258 -1.46 0.96 8.84
CA ARG A 258 -1.45 -0.49 9.04
C ARG A 258 -1.05 -0.91 10.44
N SER A 259 -0.22 -0.12 11.12
CA SER A 259 0.20 -0.38 12.50
C SER A 259 -0.92 -0.20 13.53
N LEU A 260 -2.03 0.46 13.15
CA LEU A 260 -3.18 0.65 14.00
C LEU A 260 -4.01 -0.63 14.13
N PRO A 261 -4.63 -0.87 15.31
CA PRO A 261 -5.69 -1.88 15.46
C PRO A 261 -6.81 -1.71 14.43
N GLU A 262 -7.47 -2.80 14.06
CA GLU A 262 -8.50 -2.80 13.01
C GLU A 262 -9.64 -1.81 13.30
N ASP A 263 -10.17 -1.80 14.52
CA ASP A 263 -11.25 -0.88 14.93
C ASP A 263 -10.83 0.59 14.82
N ASP A 264 -9.56 0.89 15.12
CA ASP A 264 -9.00 2.24 15.02
C ASP A 264 -8.85 2.67 13.55
N ARG A 265 -8.47 1.75 12.65
CA ARG A 265 -8.43 1.99 11.20
C ARG A 265 -9.82 2.33 10.65
N GLU A 266 -10.84 1.60 11.09
CA GLU A 266 -12.23 1.85 10.67
C GLU A 266 -12.73 3.23 11.15
N LEU A 267 -12.47 3.55 12.42
CA LEU A 267 -12.83 4.86 12.99
C LEU A 267 -12.12 6.01 12.26
N LEU A 268 -10.82 5.85 11.98
CA LEU A 268 -10.01 6.86 11.31
C LEU A 268 -10.53 7.12 9.89
N ASN A 269 -10.73 6.06 9.09
CA ASN A 269 -11.31 6.18 7.75
C ASN A 269 -12.68 6.86 7.76
N ALA A 270 -13.55 6.52 8.72
CA ALA A 270 -14.88 7.13 8.85
C ALA A 270 -14.81 8.63 9.21
N SER A 271 -13.73 9.06 9.89
CA SER A 271 -13.54 10.45 10.34
C SER A 271 -12.91 11.39 9.30
N GLN A 272 -12.39 10.86 8.19
CA GLN A 272 -11.62 11.63 7.19
C GLN A 272 -12.19 11.61 5.76
N PRO A 273 -13.52 11.70 5.55
CA PRO A 273 -14.09 11.64 4.20
C PRO A 273 -13.64 12.81 3.31
N GLN A 274 -13.20 13.94 3.87
CA GLN A 274 -12.71 15.10 3.13
C GLN A 274 -11.43 14.83 2.33
N LEU A 275 -10.64 13.80 2.68
CA LEU A 275 -9.38 13.51 2.01
C LEU A 275 -9.56 12.93 0.60
N HIS A 276 -10.72 12.30 0.31
CA HIS A 276 -10.95 11.64 -1.00
C HIS A 276 -12.42 11.63 -1.47
N ARG A 277 -13.38 12.08 -0.64
CA ARG A 277 -14.82 12.12 -0.98
C ARG A 277 -15.39 13.55 -0.99
N GLY A 278 -14.52 14.57 -1.02
CA GLY A 278 -14.91 15.98 -1.09
C GLY A 278 -15.21 16.46 -2.51
N ILE A 279 -15.62 17.71 -2.64
CA ILE A 279 -15.87 18.39 -3.91
C ILE A 279 -14.65 19.27 -4.24
N SER A 280 -14.22 19.33 -5.51
CA SER A 280 -13.13 20.24 -5.89
C SER A 280 -13.54 21.71 -5.69
N GLU A 281 -12.58 22.55 -5.34
CA GLU A 281 -12.78 23.99 -5.17
C GLU A 281 -13.39 24.63 -6.44
N GLU A 282 -12.85 24.28 -7.60
CA GLU A 282 -13.38 24.71 -8.91
C GLU A 282 -14.87 24.36 -9.11
N THR A 283 -15.29 23.17 -8.69
CA THR A 283 -16.70 22.75 -8.82
C THR A 283 -17.58 23.48 -7.81
N ILE A 284 -17.09 23.75 -6.60
CA ILE A 284 -17.80 24.56 -5.60
C ILE A 284 -18.01 25.98 -6.11
N ASP A 285 -16.99 26.60 -6.69
CA ASP A 285 -17.08 27.94 -7.25
C ASP A 285 -18.08 28.00 -8.40
N ARG A 286 -17.98 27.06 -9.36
CA ARG A 286 -18.91 26.96 -10.49
C ARG A 286 -20.36 26.72 -10.04
N LEU A 287 -20.56 25.85 -9.07
CA LEU A 287 -21.86 25.62 -8.44
C LEU A 287 -22.42 26.93 -7.86
N TYR A 288 -21.62 27.67 -7.10
CA TYR A 288 -22.08 28.90 -6.46
C TYR A 288 -22.46 29.97 -7.49
N GLU A 289 -21.68 30.10 -8.57
CA GLU A 289 -22.01 30.95 -9.71
C GLU A 289 -23.32 30.52 -10.40
N ALA A 290 -23.50 29.23 -10.66
CA ALA A 290 -24.73 28.70 -11.26
C ALA A 290 -25.98 28.99 -10.39
N LEU A 291 -25.84 28.83 -9.06
CA LEU A 291 -26.88 29.19 -8.09
C LEU A 291 -27.17 30.69 -8.11
N TYR A 292 -26.14 31.53 -8.15
CA TYR A 292 -26.26 32.99 -8.16
C TYR A 292 -27.00 33.47 -9.42
N VAL A 293 -26.61 32.98 -10.59
CA VAL A 293 -27.29 33.26 -11.87
C VAL A 293 -28.75 32.80 -11.79
N ARG A 294 -29.00 31.59 -11.29
CA ARG A 294 -30.35 31.03 -11.22
C ARG A 294 -31.29 31.84 -10.32
N ARG A 295 -30.78 32.39 -9.22
CA ARG A 295 -31.54 33.25 -8.29
C ARG A 295 -31.97 34.58 -8.93
N HIS A 296 -31.16 35.13 -9.84
CA HIS A 296 -31.38 36.47 -10.40
C HIS A 296 -32.01 36.48 -11.80
N ALA A 297 -31.95 35.37 -12.55
CA ALA A 297 -32.46 35.30 -13.92
C ALA A 297 -33.99 35.45 -14.05
N GLY A 298 -34.76 35.31 -12.97
CA GLY A 298 -36.23 35.36 -12.97
C GLY A 298 -36.87 34.17 -13.72
N GLY A 299 -37.99 33.65 -13.21
CA GLY A 299 -38.75 32.59 -13.89
C GLY A 299 -38.07 31.21 -13.99
N ARG A 300 -36.86 31.03 -13.46
CA ARG A 300 -36.21 29.71 -13.39
C ARG A 300 -36.81 28.85 -12.26
N PRO A 301 -36.94 27.52 -12.46
CA PRO A 301 -37.42 26.62 -11.41
C PRO A 301 -36.55 26.67 -10.14
N PRO A 302 -37.16 26.45 -8.94
CA PRO A 302 -36.50 26.63 -7.65
C PRO A 302 -35.40 25.61 -7.39
N VAL A 303 -34.49 25.96 -6.48
CA VAL A 303 -33.42 25.10 -5.97
C VAL A 303 -33.48 25.03 -4.46
N ARG A 304 -33.33 23.83 -3.88
CA ARG A 304 -33.16 23.63 -2.44
C ARG A 304 -31.90 22.82 -2.17
N MET A 305 -31.14 23.23 -1.16
CA MET A 305 -29.96 22.50 -0.68
C MET A 305 -30.14 22.19 0.79
N ILE A 306 -29.98 20.92 1.17
CA ILE A 306 -30.23 20.45 2.53
C ILE A 306 -29.10 19.50 2.95
N ALA A 307 -28.36 19.88 3.99
CA ALA A 307 -27.35 19.04 4.62
C ALA A 307 -27.91 18.30 5.85
N ALA A 308 -27.09 17.44 6.46
CA ALA A 308 -27.42 16.70 7.67
C ALA A 308 -28.77 15.99 7.58
N THR A 309 -29.08 15.38 6.43
CA THR A 309 -30.40 14.80 6.15
C THR A 309 -30.27 13.46 5.44
N SER A 310 -30.75 12.39 6.08
CA SER A 310 -30.74 11.03 5.54
C SER A 310 -32.08 10.67 4.89
N LEU A 311 -32.01 9.96 3.77
CA LEU A 311 -33.17 9.29 3.18
C LEU A 311 -33.51 8.06 4.01
N GLU A 312 -34.76 7.94 4.45
CA GLU A 312 -35.26 6.78 5.19
C GLU A 312 -35.92 5.78 4.25
N THR A 313 -36.88 6.24 3.45
CA THR A 313 -37.67 5.40 2.54
C THR A 313 -38.13 6.16 1.31
N THR A 314 -38.33 5.44 0.21
CA THR A 314 -39.07 5.90 -0.96
C THR A 314 -40.32 5.08 -1.23
N THR A 315 -41.35 5.73 -1.77
CA THR A 315 -42.57 5.04 -2.22
C THR A 315 -43.12 5.70 -3.49
N ALA A 316 -43.78 4.90 -4.33
CA ALA A 316 -44.49 5.42 -5.50
C ALA A 316 -45.66 6.30 -5.07
N HIS A 317 -45.78 7.49 -5.68
CA HIS A 317 -46.79 8.48 -5.36
C HIS A 317 -47.33 9.16 -6.62
N ARG A 318 -48.50 8.72 -7.11
CA ARG A 318 -49.22 9.34 -8.24
C ARG A 318 -48.35 9.56 -9.51
N GLY A 319 -47.55 8.55 -9.86
CA GLY A 319 -46.62 8.64 -11.01
C GLY A 319 -45.32 9.40 -10.73
N ARG A 320 -45.09 9.79 -9.47
CA ARG A 320 -43.86 10.40 -8.94
C ARG A 320 -43.30 9.54 -7.80
N THR A 321 -42.22 10.00 -7.17
CA THR A 321 -41.61 9.36 -6.00
C THR A 321 -41.80 10.24 -4.76
N LEU A 322 -42.38 9.68 -3.69
CA LEU A 322 -42.39 10.27 -2.36
C LEU A 322 -41.14 9.85 -1.59
N LEU A 323 -40.43 10.83 -1.05
CA LEU A 323 -39.16 10.69 -0.35
C LEU A 323 -39.36 11.06 1.12
N SER A 324 -39.05 10.15 2.05
CA SER A 324 -39.09 10.42 3.49
C SER A 324 -37.68 10.68 4.02
N TRP A 325 -37.55 11.78 4.75
CA TRP A 325 -36.27 12.31 5.22
C TRP A 325 -36.23 12.39 6.74
N ARG A 326 -35.05 12.16 7.30
CA ARG A 326 -34.74 12.47 8.70
C ARG A 326 -33.53 13.38 8.78
N ASN A 327 -33.66 14.50 9.47
CA ASN A 327 -32.51 15.33 9.80
C ASN A 327 -31.67 14.63 10.88
N THR A 328 -30.37 14.49 10.65
CA THR A 328 -29.44 13.74 11.50
C THR A 328 -29.05 14.48 12.78
N GLU A 329 -29.29 15.79 12.85
CA GLU A 329 -28.93 16.62 14.00
C GLU A 329 -30.09 16.81 14.98
N ASN A 330 -31.31 17.07 14.47
CA ASN A 330 -32.49 17.37 15.30
C ASN A 330 -33.59 16.30 15.21
N GLY A 331 -33.42 15.26 14.38
CA GLY A 331 -34.36 14.15 14.24
C GLY A 331 -35.67 14.50 13.52
N ALA A 332 -35.85 15.73 13.04
CA ALA A 332 -37.07 16.15 12.35
C ALA A 332 -37.30 15.35 11.07
N VAL A 333 -38.55 14.93 10.88
CA VAL A 333 -38.98 14.16 9.71
C VAL A 333 -39.70 15.07 8.72
N ARG A 334 -39.42 14.90 7.44
CA ARG A 334 -40.06 15.65 6.34
C ARG A 334 -40.28 14.74 5.15
N GLU A 335 -41.24 15.10 4.31
CA GLU A 335 -41.51 14.41 3.05
C GLU A 335 -41.42 15.38 1.87
N THR A 336 -40.90 14.89 0.74
CA THR A 336 -40.90 15.61 -0.54
C THR A 336 -41.36 14.68 -1.67
N VAL A 337 -41.86 15.26 -2.76
CA VAL A 337 -42.25 14.51 -3.96
C VAL A 337 -41.39 14.98 -5.13
N THR A 338 -40.81 14.04 -5.88
CA THR A 338 -39.95 14.31 -7.04
C THR A 338 -40.31 13.43 -8.22
N ASP A 339 -39.99 13.87 -9.44
CA ASP A 339 -40.19 13.04 -10.64
C ASP A 339 -39.08 12.00 -10.79
N ALA A 340 -37.84 12.37 -10.44
CA ALA A 340 -36.67 11.50 -10.55
C ALA A 340 -35.65 11.75 -9.44
N VAL A 341 -34.84 10.74 -9.14
CA VAL A 341 -33.76 10.78 -8.15
C VAL A 341 -32.44 10.43 -8.83
N VAL A 342 -31.42 11.27 -8.66
CA VAL A 342 -30.04 10.94 -9.03
C VAL A 342 -29.23 10.66 -7.77
N ALA A 343 -28.78 9.43 -7.60
CA ALA A 343 -28.02 9.02 -6.42
C ALA A 343 -26.51 9.12 -6.66
N GLY A 344 -25.89 10.16 -6.10
CA GLY A 344 -24.43 10.26 -5.91
C GLY A 344 -23.98 9.51 -4.66
N SER A 345 -24.42 8.26 -4.51
CA SER A 345 -24.18 7.39 -3.36
C SER A 345 -22.82 6.69 -3.37
N GLY A 346 -22.05 6.84 -4.45
CA GLY A 346 -20.71 6.28 -4.56
C GLY A 346 -20.69 4.83 -5.00
N TYR A 347 -19.56 4.18 -4.76
CA TYR A 347 -19.28 2.82 -5.22
C TYR A 347 -18.83 1.96 -4.03
N GLU A 348 -19.10 0.66 -4.11
CA GLU A 348 -18.65 -0.32 -3.13
C GLU A 348 -17.77 -1.37 -3.82
N PRO A 349 -16.84 -2.04 -3.10
CA PRO A 349 -16.06 -3.13 -3.66
C PRO A 349 -16.95 -4.16 -4.35
N SER A 350 -16.59 -4.53 -5.59
CA SER A 350 -17.40 -5.46 -6.38
C SER A 350 -17.50 -6.84 -5.69
N PRO A 351 -18.67 -7.50 -5.68
CA PRO A 351 -18.80 -8.83 -5.09
C PRO A 351 -17.94 -9.85 -5.86
N LEU A 352 -17.32 -10.78 -5.12
CA LEU A 352 -16.37 -11.78 -5.65
C LEU A 352 -16.84 -13.23 -5.43
N PRO A 353 -18.06 -13.61 -5.85
CA PRO A 353 -18.59 -14.96 -5.59
C PRO A 353 -17.75 -16.08 -6.24
N TRP A 354 -16.98 -15.75 -7.28
CA TRP A 354 -16.07 -16.67 -7.94
C TRP A 354 -14.84 -17.05 -7.09
N LEU A 355 -14.66 -16.43 -5.92
CA LEU A 355 -13.65 -16.79 -4.91
C LEU A 355 -14.19 -17.69 -3.78
N ASP A 356 -15.50 -17.94 -3.73
CA ASP A 356 -16.13 -18.61 -2.57
C ASP A 356 -15.54 -20.00 -2.29
N GLU A 357 -15.14 -20.75 -3.33
CA GLU A 357 -14.55 -22.10 -3.22
C GLU A 357 -13.13 -22.12 -2.65
N VAL A 358 -12.40 -21.00 -2.72
CA VAL A 358 -11.00 -20.89 -2.29
C VAL A 358 -10.82 -19.92 -1.14
N ARG A 359 -11.92 -19.53 -0.49
CA ARG A 359 -11.95 -18.48 0.52
C ARG A 359 -11.08 -18.80 1.75
N ASP A 360 -10.92 -20.08 2.06
CA ASP A 360 -10.04 -20.61 3.11
C ASP A 360 -8.54 -20.52 2.79
N GLN A 361 -8.19 -20.28 1.53
CA GLN A 361 -6.82 -20.08 1.05
C GLN A 361 -6.43 -18.58 0.98
N LEU A 362 -7.35 -17.68 1.33
CA LEU A 362 -7.16 -16.23 1.26
C LEU A 362 -6.92 -15.62 2.64
N SER A 363 -6.22 -14.49 2.66
CA SER A 363 -6.05 -13.67 3.86
C SER A 363 -7.31 -12.83 4.06
N LEU A 364 -8.04 -13.08 5.14
CA LEU A 364 -9.29 -12.39 5.50
C LEU A 364 -9.16 -11.70 6.85
N ASP A 365 -9.90 -10.60 7.04
CA ASP A 365 -10.07 -9.97 8.34
C ASP A 365 -11.22 -10.60 9.16
N ALA A 366 -11.47 -10.04 10.35
CA ALA A 366 -12.50 -10.53 11.27
C ALA A 366 -13.92 -10.43 10.70
N GLN A 367 -14.17 -9.57 9.73
CA GLN A 367 -15.44 -9.39 9.03
C GLN A 367 -15.52 -10.21 7.73
N GLY A 368 -14.49 -11.00 7.42
CA GLY A 368 -14.42 -11.87 6.25
C GLY A 368 -14.14 -11.12 4.95
N ARG A 369 -13.64 -9.88 5.00
CA ARG A 369 -13.20 -9.14 3.81
C ARG A 369 -11.76 -9.53 3.50
N LEU A 370 -11.34 -9.45 2.23
CA LEU A 370 -9.93 -9.64 1.87
C LEU A 370 -9.06 -8.64 2.64
N ALA A 371 -8.04 -9.16 3.30
CA ALA A 371 -7.10 -8.43 4.13
C ALA A 371 -5.69 -8.52 3.52
N PRO A 372 -5.42 -7.75 2.46
CA PRO A 372 -4.10 -7.75 1.84
C PRO A 372 -3.03 -7.25 2.83
N ASP A 373 -1.84 -7.81 2.70
CA ASP A 373 -0.65 -7.34 3.41
C ASP A 373 -0.12 -6.02 2.84
N ARG A 374 1.01 -5.52 3.37
CA ARG A 374 1.63 -4.26 2.96
C ARG A 374 2.03 -4.19 1.47
N LEU A 375 2.25 -5.35 0.85
CA LEU A 375 2.63 -5.47 -0.56
C LEU A 375 1.46 -5.91 -1.44
N HIS A 376 0.23 -5.77 -0.92
CA HIS A 376 -1.02 -6.11 -1.60
C HIS A 376 -1.26 -7.60 -1.85
N ARG A 377 -0.58 -8.49 -1.11
CA ARG A 377 -0.80 -9.94 -1.16
C ARG A 377 -1.97 -10.33 -0.27
N ALA A 378 -2.94 -11.05 -0.83
CA ALA A 378 -4.18 -11.46 -0.18
C ALA A 378 -4.29 -12.99 -0.01
N SER A 379 -3.17 -13.70 0.00
CA SER A 379 -3.08 -15.10 0.43
C SER A 379 -1.83 -15.32 1.29
N PRO A 380 -1.83 -16.29 2.22
CA PRO A 380 -0.67 -16.58 3.07
C PRO A 380 0.61 -16.92 2.30
N ASP A 381 0.48 -17.55 1.14
CA ASP A 381 1.61 -17.93 0.27
C ASP A 381 2.03 -16.84 -0.73
N GLY A 382 1.35 -15.69 -0.72
CA GLY A 382 1.64 -14.57 -1.64
C GLY A 382 1.18 -14.76 -3.09
N SER A 383 0.49 -15.85 -3.41
CA SER A 383 0.05 -16.14 -4.78
C SER A 383 -1.18 -15.35 -5.25
N VAL A 384 -1.93 -14.71 -4.34
CA VAL A 384 -3.06 -13.82 -4.67
C VAL A 384 -2.73 -12.37 -4.34
N HIS A 385 -3.04 -11.46 -5.26
CA HIS A 385 -2.84 -10.01 -5.12
C HIS A 385 -4.15 -9.25 -5.33
N VAL A 386 -4.23 -8.01 -4.81
CA VAL A 386 -5.40 -7.14 -5.03
C VAL A 386 -5.01 -5.76 -5.54
N LEU A 387 -5.81 -5.21 -6.45
CA LEU A 387 -5.72 -3.85 -6.95
C LEU A 387 -7.03 -3.13 -6.60
N ASN A 388 -6.92 -1.91 -6.07
CA ASN A 388 -8.07 -1.07 -5.71
C ASN A 388 -9.05 -1.77 -4.74
N TRP A 389 -8.49 -2.54 -3.83
CA TRP A 389 -9.19 -3.16 -2.73
C TRP A 389 -8.48 -2.79 -1.43
N GLY A 390 -9.23 -2.66 -0.35
CA GLY A 390 -8.63 -2.59 0.96
C GLY A 390 -8.46 -1.20 1.53
N GLU A 391 -9.38 -0.24 1.34
CA GLU A 391 -9.36 1.02 2.10
C GLU A 391 -9.24 0.75 3.62
N HIS A 392 -9.84 -0.33 4.13
CA HIS A 392 -9.75 -0.77 5.53
C HIS A 392 -8.35 -1.24 5.97
N THR A 393 -7.46 -1.56 5.02
CA THR A 393 -6.07 -1.97 5.27
C THR A 393 -5.03 -1.02 4.71
N HIS A 394 -5.41 -0.13 3.79
CA HIS A 394 -4.49 0.73 3.02
C HIS A 394 -4.93 2.20 2.97
N ALA A 395 -5.94 2.59 3.74
CA ALA A 395 -6.46 3.96 3.81
C ALA A 395 -6.79 4.54 2.41
N LEU A 396 -6.63 5.85 2.25
CA LEU A 396 -6.85 6.56 0.98
C LEU A 396 -5.87 6.17 -0.15
N THR A 397 -4.78 5.45 0.14
CA THR A 397 -3.84 5.00 -0.90
C THR A 397 -4.43 3.91 -1.79
N ALA A 398 -5.44 3.16 -1.31
CA ALA A 398 -6.03 2.06 -2.06
C ALA A 398 -6.72 2.52 -3.37
N PRO A 399 -7.61 3.54 -3.33
CA PRO A 399 -8.28 4.07 -4.53
C PRO A 399 -7.49 5.13 -5.30
N ASP A 400 -6.34 5.58 -4.81
CA ASP A 400 -5.57 6.66 -5.44
C ASP A 400 -4.87 6.18 -6.72
N LEU A 401 -5.10 6.90 -7.84
CA LEU A 401 -4.49 6.60 -9.13
C LEU A 401 -2.96 6.78 -9.12
N GLY A 402 -2.45 7.75 -8.36
CA GLY A 402 -1.01 8.03 -8.22
C GLY A 402 -0.26 6.90 -7.53
N MET A 403 -0.93 6.12 -6.68
CA MET A 403 -0.37 4.93 -6.04
C MET A 403 -0.46 3.67 -6.92
N GLY A 404 -1.16 3.75 -8.06
CA GLY A 404 -1.36 2.64 -8.99
C GLY A 404 -0.05 2.04 -9.54
N PRO A 405 0.82 2.83 -10.17
CA PRO A 405 2.08 2.32 -10.71
C PRO A 405 3.02 1.73 -9.64
N LEU A 406 3.11 2.36 -8.47
CA LEU A 406 3.91 1.85 -7.35
C LEU A 406 3.39 0.49 -6.85
N ARG A 407 2.07 0.35 -6.69
CA ARG A 407 1.44 -0.94 -6.35
C ARG A 407 1.74 -2.00 -7.41
N ASN A 408 1.62 -1.65 -8.69
CA ASN A 408 1.90 -2.57 -9.78
C ASN A 408 3.38 -2.99 -9.83
N ALA A 409 4.30 -2.09 -9.48
CA ALA A 409 5.72 -2.40 -9.33
C ALA A 409 5.96 -3.44 -8.22
N HIS A 410 5.31 -3.31 -7.06
CA HIS A 410 5.40 -4.32 -5.99
C HIS A 410 4.88 -5.71 -6.45
N VAL A 411 3.74 -5.74 -7.16
CA VAL A 411 3.18 -6.99 -7.70
C VAL A 411 4.17 -7.64 -8.68
N LEU A 412 4.71 -6.87 -9.63
CA LEU A 412 5.68 -7.39 -10.61
C LEU A 412 6.99 -7.83 -9.95
N ALA A 413 7.44 -7.13 -8.92
CA ALA A 413 8.64 -7.52 -8.18
C ALA A 413 8.46 -8.89 -7.51
N HIS A 414 7.30 -9.13 -6.90
CA HIS A 414 6.97 -10.41 -6.30
C HIS A 414 6.84 -11.54 -7.34
N VAL A 415 6.07 -11.30 -8.40
CA VAL A 415 5.81 -12.28 -9.48
C VAL A 415 7.09 -12.71 -10.19
N THR A 416 8.03 -11.78 -10.39
CA THR A 416 9.29 -12.06 -11.11
C THR A 416 10.45 -12.46 -10.20
N GLY A 417 10.29 -12.34 -8.88
CA GLY A 417 11.36 -12.57 -7.90
C GLY A 417 12.51 -11.55 -7.95
N ARG A 418 12.33 -10.42 -8.64
CA ARG A 418 13.35 -9.36 -8.78
C ARG A 418 12.71 -7.98 -8.85
N SER A 419 13.42 -6.94 -8.40
CA SER A 419 12.94 -5.56 -8.57
C SER A 419 12.97 -5.15 -10.06
N VAL A 420 11.80 -5.14 -10.70
CA VAL A 420 11.64 -4.75 -12.12
C VAL A 420 11.65 -3.24 -12.29
N TYR A 421 11.00 -2.55 -11.34
CA TYR A 421 10.89 -1.10 -11.27
C TYR A 421 11.37 -0.65 -9.90
N PRO A 422 12.11 0.48 -9.81
CA PRO A 422 12.42 1.06 -8.51
C PRO A 422 11.12 1.42 -7.79
N THR A 423 11.09 1.20 -6.48
CA THR A 423 9.96 1.54 -5.62
C THR A 423 10.45 2.45 -4.51
N GLU A 424 9.88 3.64 -4.44
CA GLU A 424 10.23 4.59 -3.40
C GLU A 424 9.70 4.10 -2.03
N SER A 425 10.58 4.13 -1.05
CA SER A 425 10.25 4.09 0.37
C SER A 425 10.63 5.45 0.96
N HIS A 426 9.83 5.97 1.89
CA HIS A 426 10.08 7.25 2.57
C HIS A 426 10.09 8.49 1.66
N THR A 427 8.90 8.93 1.25
CA THR A 427 8.75 10.06 0.31
C THR A 427 8.30 11.37 0.97
N THR A 428 7.98 11.35 2.27
CA THR A 428 7.34 12.46 2.97
C THR A 428 8.31 13.26 3.85
N PHE A 429 8.06 14.56 3.99
CA PHE A 429 8.72 15.37 5.01
C PHE A 429 8.16 15.12 6.40
N GLN A 430 6.86 14.80 6.49
CA GLN A 430 6.22 14.38 7.73
C GLN A 430 6.61 12.96 8.10
N SER A 431 6.55 12.69 9.40
CA SER A 431 6.64 11.35 9.95
C SER A 431 5.32 11.02 10.64
N PHE A 432 4.75 9.85 10.34
CA PHE A 432 3.43 9.48 10.81
C PHE A 432 3.52 8.49 11.97
N GLY A 433 2.99 8.89 13.12
CA GLY A 433 2.93 8.08 14.33
C GLY A 433 4.26 7.79 15.02
N ARG A 434 5.41 8.19 14.46
CA ARG A 434 6.77 7.98 15.00
C ARG A 434 7.76 9.06 14.60
N LEU A 435 8.85 9.16 15.36
CA LEU A 435 10.02 9.98 15.05
C LEU A 435 11.12 9.13 14.39
N PRO A 436 11.54 9.45 13.15
CA PRO A 436 12.58 8.69 12.44
C PRO A 436 13.88 8.66 13.24
N GLN A 437 14.52 7.49 13.34
CA GLN A 437 15.81 7.38 14.05
C GLN A 437 16.97 7.87 13.17
N THR A 438 16.87 7.69 11.85
CA THR A 438 17.91 8.08 10.87
C THR A 438 18.35 9.55 10.98
N SER A 439 17.46 10.44 11.40
CA SER A 439 17.78 11.86 11.61
C SER A 439 18.51 12.10 12.94
N GLY A 440 19.79 11.76 12.96
CA GLY A 440 20.70 12.05 14.08
C GLY A 440 21.11 10.86 14.92
N PHE A 441 20.70 9.63 14.57
CA PHE A 441 21.21 8.41 15.22
C PHE A 441 22.71 8.25 14.94
N LEU A 442 23.52 8.47 15.99
CA LEU A 442 24.99 8.60 15.89
C LEU A 442 25.68 7.43 15.16
N ALA A 443 25.17 6.21 15.30
CA ALA A 443 25.76 5.02 14.67
C ALA A 443 25.44 4.90 13.17
N LEU A 444 24.34 5.51 12.71
CA LEU A 444 23.98 5.55 11.28
C LEU A 444 24.63 6.75 10.58
N THR A 445 24.68 7.90 11.26
CA THR A 445 25.15 9.17 10.66
C THR A 445 26.64 9.46 10.93
N ALA A 446 27.40 8.49 11.43
CA ALA A 446 28.82 8.69 11.74
C ALA A 446 29.64 9.01 10.47
N PRO A 447 30.48 10.06 10.47
CA PRO A 447 31.42 10.30 9.38
C PRO A 447 32.35 9.09 9.14
N ALA A 448 32.76 8.84 7.88
CA ALA A 448 33.57 7.67 7.51
C ALA A 448 34.88 7.51 8.34
N GLY A 449 35.49 8.61 8.79
CA GLY A 449 36.69 8.59 9.64
C GLY A 449 36.43 8.37 11.14
N THR A 450 35.17 8.15 11.55
CA THR A 450 34.82 8.00 12.97
C THR A 450 35.42 6.73 13.52
N THR A 451 36.06 6.85 14.68
CA THR A 451 36.64 5.71 15.39
C THR A 451 36.15 5.74 16.84
N ARG A 452 35.56 4.65 17.30
CA ARG A 452 35.11 4.47 18.67
C ARG A 452 35.95 3.39 19.34
N ALA A 453 36.69 3.76 20.38
CA ALA A 453 37.40 2.81 21.21
C ALA A 453 36.57 2.43 22.43
N THR A 454 36.52 1.15 22.77
CA THR A 454 35.89 0.65 23.99
C THR A 454 36.73 -0.46 24.61
N THR A 455 36.63 -0.63 25.93
CA THR A 455 37.31 -1.71 26.65
C THR A 455 36.26 -2.58 27.33
N VAL A 456 36.27 -3.87 27.01
CA VAL A 456 35.35 -4.86 27.56
C VAL A 456 36.17 -5.97 28.18
N ALA A 457 35.98 -6.24 29.48
CA ALA A 457 36.72 -7.28 30.21
C ALA A 457 38.26 -7.20 30.02
N GLY A 458 38.82 -5.99 29.96
CA GLY A 458 40.26 -5.75 29.78
C GLY A 458 40.77 -5.91 28.33
N ARG A 459 39.90 -6.19 27.36
CA ARG A 459 40.22 -6.23 25.93
C ARG A 459 39.85 -4.90 25.28
N SER A 460 40.79 -4.30 24.55
CA SER A 460 40.57 -3.02 23.87
C SER A 460 40.13 -3.25 22.42
N LEU A 461 38.92 -2.78 22.10
CA LEU A 461 38.32 -2.88 20.78
C LEU A 461 38.17 -1.49 20.16
N THR A 462 38.30 -1.46 18.84
CA THR A 462 38.09 -0.28 18.02
C THR A 462 36.98 -0.58 17.02
N LEU A 463 35.95 0.25 16.98
CA LEU A 463 34.86 0.18 16.00
C LEU A 463 34.98 1.38 15.06
N ARG A 464 34.94 1.13 13.75
CA ARG A 464 34.94 2.17 12.72
C ARG A 464 33.98 1.79 11.60
N PRO A 465 33.40 2.75 10.85
CA PRO A 465 32.68 2.43 9.64
C PRO A 465 33.58 1.62 8.69
N ILE A 466 32.96 0.71 7.93
CA ILE A 466 33.65 0.00 6.85
C ILE A 466 34.15 1.00 5.81
N ASP A 467 35.35 0.75 5.29
CA ASP A 467 35.95 1.47 4.17
C ASP A 467 36.13 0.47 3.02
N LEU A 468 35.33 0.57 1.97
CA LEU A 468 35.31 -0.42 0.88
C LEU A 468 36.60 -0.46 0.05
N ASP A 469 37.38 0.63 0.02
CA ASP A 469 38.69 0.62 -0.64
C ASP A 469 39.70 -0.24 0.13
N ARG A 470 39.54 -0.33 1.45
CA ARG A 470 40.45 -1.05 2.35
C ARG A 470 39.96 -2.45 2.73
N ASP A 471 38.67 -2.60 2.96
CA ASP A 471 38.09 -3.73 3.71
C ASP A 471 37.39 -4.75 2.81
N LEU A 472 37.15 -4.45 1.53
CA LEU A 472 36.38 -5.32 0.63
C LEU A 472 36.91 -6.75 0.55
N ASP A 473 38.24 -6.94 0.54
CA ASP A 473 38.83 -8.28 0.50
C ASP A 473 38.54 -9.06 1.80
N VAL A 474 38.57 -8.38 2.95
CA VAL A 474 38.21 -8.98 4.25
C VAL A 474 36.73 -9.36 4.28
N LEU A 475 35.85 -8.48 3.77
CA LEU A 475 34.41 -8.75 3.72
C LEU A 475 34.09 -9.93 2.80
N HIS A 476 34.70 -9.97 1.62
CA HIS A 476 34.52 -11.07 0.68
C HIS A 476 34.97 -12.40 1.30
N ASP A 477 36.15 -12.44 1.92
CA ASP A 477 36.67 -13.65 2.55
C ASP A 477 35.78 -14.15 3.70
N TRP A 478 35.10 -13.23 4.40
CA TRP A 478 34.21 -13.56 5.51
C TRP A 478 32.81 -14.00 5.06
N LEU A 479 32.22 -13.26 4.11
CA LEU A 479 30.81 -13.42 3.73
C LEU A 479 30.59 -14.50 2.67
N ALA A 480 31.64 -14.85 1.91
CA ALA A 480 31.58 -15.99 1.00
C ALA A 480 31.73 -17.35 1.73
N ASP A 481 32.17 -17.37 2.99
CA ASP A 481 32.35 -18.59 3.79
C ASP A 481 30.98 -19.21 4.17
N PRO A 482 30.83 -20.56 4.15
CA PRO A 482 29.58 -21.23 4.52
C PRO A 482 29.03 -20.85 5.91
N ARG A 483 29.85 -20.36 6.85
CA ARG A 483 29.41 -19.89 8.16
C ARG A 483 28.60 -18.59 8.10
N ALA A 484 28.68 -17.87 6.99
CA ALA A 484 27.88 -16.68 6.71
C ALA A 484 26.52 -17.01 6.07
N GLU A 485 26.02 -18.24 6.18
CA GLU A 485 24.73 -18.65 5.60
C GLU A 485 23.58 -17.69 5.94
N ALA A 486 23.52 -17.21 7.19
CA ALA A 486 22.52 -16.25 7.66
C ALA A 486 22.62 -14.85 7.02
N TRP A 487 23.66 -14.59 6.23
CA TRP A 487 23.94 -13.31 5.58
C TRP A 487 23.63 -13.32 4.07
N GLY A 488 23.18 -14.45 3.52
CA GLY A 488 22.72 -14.54 2.13
C GLY A 488 23.80 -14.34 1.05
N LEU A 489 25.08 -14.25 1.42
CA LEU A 489 26.21 -13.98 0.51
C LEU A 489 27.18 -15.16 0.38
N VAL A 490 26.82 -16.34 0.87
CA VAL A 490 27.67 -17.53 0.77
C VAL A 490 27.96 -17.87 -0.70
N GLY A 491 29.24 -18.01 -1.04
CA GLY A 491 29.68 -18.24 -2.42
C GLY A 491 29.53 -17.05 -3.37
N ALA A 492 29.18 -15.86 -2.86
CA ALA A 492 29.09 -14.65 -3.66
C ALA A 492 30.48 -14.25 -4.19
N GLU A 493 30.52 -13.75 -5.43
CA GLU A 493 31.74 -13.16 -5.98
C GLU A 493 32.04 -11.82 -5.31
N ARG A 494 33.31 -11.44 -5.26
CA ARG A 494 33.78 -10.13 -4.73
C ARG A 494 32.97 -8.93 -5.23
N GLN A 495 32.54 -8.96 -6.49
CA GLN A 495 31.76 -7.87 -7.08
C GLN A 495 30.34 -7.78 -6.49
N ALA A 496 29.73 -8.91 -6.12
CA ALA A 496 28.43 -8.94 -5.46
C ALA A 496 28.51 -8.40 -4.03
N VAL A 497 29.57 -8.75 -3.29
CA VAL A 497 29.84 -8.17 -1.95
C VAL A 497 30.06 -6.66 -2.06
N LEU A 498 30.83 -6.19 -3.04
CA LEU A 498 31.00 -4.75 -3.28
C LEU A 498 29.66 -4.06 -3.54
N ALA A 499 28.83 -4.62 -4.43
CA ALA A 499 27.53 -4.04 -4.77
C ALA A 499 26.61 -3.95 -3.54
N GLU A 500 26.59 -4.97 -2.67
CA GLU A 500 25.77 -4.97 -1.47
C GLU A 500 26.20 -3.89 -0.47
N TYR A 501 27.50 -3.77 -0.18
CA TYR A 501 27.96 -2.75 0.76
C TYR A 501 27.94 -1.34 0.16
N GLN A 502 28.04 -1.18 -1.16
CA GLN A 502 27.78 0.12 -1.82
C GLN A 502 26.31 0.53 -1.71
N ARG A 503 25.38 -0.43 -1.84
CA ARG A 503 23.95 -0.20 -1.58
C ARG A 503 23.76 0.26 -0.14
N MET A 504 24.36 -0.44 0.82
CA MET A 504 24.26 -0.08 2.24
C MET A 504 24.89 1.29 2.56
N GLU A 505 26.03 1.66 1.95
CA GLU A 505 26.60 3.00 2.13
C GLU A 505 25.71 4.13 1.59
N ALA A 506 24.88 3.83 0.59
CA ALA A 506 23.92 4.76 0.01
C ALA A 506 22.60 4.83 0.78
N GLU A 507 22.35 3.90 1.71
CA GLU A 507 21.12 3.78 2.49
C GLU A 507 21.27 4.51 3.85
N PRO A 508 20.55 5.62 4.10
CA PRO A 508 20.65 6.36 5.36
C PRO A 508 20.19 5.59 6.60
N SER A 509 19.44 4.49 6.41
CA SER A 509 18.86 3.69 7.48
C SER A 509 19.72 2.52 7.94
N GLU A 510 20.85 2.23 7.30
CA GLU A 510 21.72 1.10 7.63
C GLU A 510 23.19 1.55 7.66
N ARG A 511 24.01 0.94 8.52
CA ARG A 511 25.45 1.20 8.57
C ARG A 511 26.22 0.00 9.09
N ALA A 512 27.22 -0.43 8.32
CA ALA A 512 28.16 -1.45 8.74
C ALA A 512 29.44 -0.86 9.37
N TRP A 513 29.88 -1.52 10.45
CA TRP A 513 31.02 -1.18 11.27
C TRP A 513 31.97 -2.36 11.38
N LEU A 514 33.26 -2.13 11.14
CA LEU A 514 34.30 -3.10 11.41
C LEU A 514 34.77 -2.98 12.86
N VAL A 515 34.89 -4.12 13.53
CA VAL A 515 35.43 -4.24 14.88
C VAL A 515 36.84 -4.81 14.80
N GLU A 516 37.81 -4.09 15.34
CA GLU A 516 39.22 -4.46 15.36
C GLU A 516 39.71 -4.64 16.80
N GLU A 517 40.60 -5.62 17.01
CA GLU A 517 41.37 -5.76 18.25
C GLU A 517 42.85 -5.75 17.91
N ALA A 518 43.62 -4.86 18.56
CA ALA A 518 45.03 -4.63 18.25
C ALA A 518 45.31 -4.40 16.74
N GLY A 519 44.39 -3.70 16.06
CA GLY A 519 44.48 -3.38 14.63
C GLY A 519 44.16 -4.54 13.67
N ARG A 520 43.66 -5.67 14.19
CA ARG A 520 43.23 -6.81 13.36
C ARG A 520 41.70 -6.89 13.32
N PRO A 521 41.09 -7.02 12.12
CA PRO A 521 39.65 -7.25 11.99
C PRO A 521 39.23 -8.51 12.76
N LEU A 522 38.21 -8.37 13.60
CA LEU A 522 37.71 -9.40 14.52
C LEU A 522 36.24 -9.73 14.26
N ALA A 523 35.46 -8.72 13.89
CA ALA A 523 34.02 -8.85 13.67
C ALA A 523 33.51 -7.71 12.79
N MET A 524 32.28 -7.87 12.35
CA MET A 524 31.48 -6.84 11.71
C MET A 524 30.17 -6.69 12.46
N VAL A 525 29.70 -5.45 12.57
CA VAL A 525 28.46 -5.08 13.22
C VAL A 525 27.66 -4.24 12.24
N GLU A 526 26.38 -4.55 12.09
CA GLU A 526 25.47 -3.73 11.29
C GLU A 526 24.41 -3.15 12.21
N VAL A 527 24.26 -1.83 12.11
CA VAL A 527 23.24 -1.06 12.83
C VAL A 527 22.24 -0.59 11.80
N TYR A 528 20.96 -0.72 12.09
CA TYR A 528 19.90 -0.30 11.19
C TYR A 528 18.73 0.35 11.93
N ASP A 529 17.92 1.16 11.24
CA ASP A 529 16.61 1.61 11.72
C ASP A 529 15.57 0.51 11.45
N PRO A 530 15.00 -0.15 12.47
CA PRO A 530 14.03 -1.22 12.26
C PRO A 530 12.76 -0.80 11.51
N ALA A 531 12.47 0.50 11.44
CA ALA A 531 11.34 1.02 10.67
C ALA A 531 11.57 0.93 9.15
N CYS A 532 12.84 0.88 8.72
CA CYS A 532 13.23 0.78 7.31
C CYS A 532 13.59 -0.64 6.87
N SER A 533 13.44 -1.63 7.76
CA SER A 533 13.75 -3.04 7.47
C SER A 533 12.48 -3.90 7.36
N PRO A 534 12.57 -5.15 6.83
CA PRO A 534 11.44 -6.07 6.80
C PRO A 534 10.78 -6.32 8.16
N LEU A 535 11.49 -6.03 9.25
CA LEU A 535 10.98 -6.15 10.61
C LEU A 535 9.77 -5.24 10.88
N ALA A 536 9.68 -4.08 10.21
CA ALA A 536 8.56 -3.14 10.37
C ALA A 536 7.20 -3.78 10.01
N ALA A 537 7.17 -4.80 9.14
CA ALA A 537 5.96 -5.51 8.77
C ALA A 537 5.51 -6.53 9.82
N ALA A 538 6.43 -7.05 10.65
CA ALA A 538 6.18 -8.11 11.62
C ALA A 538 6.19 -7.64 13.08
N TYR A 539 6.75 -6.46 13.34
CA TYR A 539 6.95 -5.91 14.68
C TYR A 539 6.55 -4.43 14.74
N PRO A 540 5.73 -4.01 15.72
CA PRO A 540 5.45 -2.61 15.96
C PRO A 540 6.68 -1.94 16.60
N VAL A 541 7.63 -1.55 15.75
CA VAL A 541 8.82 -0.75 16.10
C VAL A 541 8.39 0.46 16.95
N ARG A 542 9.21 0.94 17.88
CA ARG A 542 8.90 2.18 18.64
C ARG A 542 10.00 3.21 18.48
N ASP A 543 9.67 4.46 18.77
CA ASP A 543 10.66 5.52 18.86
C ASP A 543 11.78 5.11 19.84
N GLY A 544 13.02 5.26 19.40
CA GLY A 544 14.21 4.84 20.13
C GLY A 544 14.61 3.38 19.95
N ASP A 545 13.98 2.63 19.05
CA ASP A 545 14.45 1.29 18.66
C ASP A 545 15.62 1.41 17.68
N ALA A 546 16.68 0.62 17.91
CA ALA A 546 17.78 0.44 16.97
C ALA A 546 17.99 -1.05 16.69
N GLY A 547 18.16 -1.41 15.43
CA GLY A 547 18.47 -2.76 14.98
C GLY A 547 19.96 -3.07 15.09
N LEU A 548 20.29 -4.34 15.33
CA LEU A 548 21.67 -4.78 15.46
C LEU A 548 21.91 -6.20 14.89
N HIS A 549 22.82 -6.32 13.92
CA HIS A 549 23.38 -7.62 13.50
C HIS A 549 24.88 -7.70 13.79
N LEU A 550 25.37 -8.92 13.97
CA LEU A 550 26.76 -9.19 14.34
C LEU A 550 27.28 -10.42 13.59
N PHE A 551 28.45 -10.28 12.97
CA PHE A 551 29.21 -11.34 12.34
C PHE A 551 30.62 -11.42 12.94
N LEU A 552 31.11 -12.63 13.23
CA LEU A 552 32.46 -12.83 13.77
C LEU A 552 33.38 -13.39 12.69
N ALA A 553 34.58 -12.84 12.61
CA ALA A 553 35.61 -13.32 11.69
C ALA A 553 35.89 -14.82 11.90
N PRO A 554 36.06 -15.61 10.83
CA PRO A 554 36.57 -16.97 10.94
C PRO A 554 37.92 -16.97 11.67
N ALA A 555 38.08 -17.88 12.65
CA ALA A 555 39.32 -18.00 13.41
C ALA A 555 39.77 -19.46 13.50
N ASP A 556 41.01 -19.73 13.12
CA ASP A 556 41.64 -21.06 13.27
C ASP A 556 41.78 -21.48 14.73
N ARG A 557 41.93 -20.49 15.63
CA ARG A 557 42.03 -20.68 17.07
C ARG A 557 41.04 -19.74 17.78
N PRO A 558 39.79 -20.16 17.98
CA PRO A 558 38.77 -19.35 18.63
C PRO A 558 39.18 -18.98 20.06
N VAL A 559 39.14 -17.69 20.39
CA VAL A 559 39.34 -17.20 21.75
C VAL A 559 37.99 -17.19 22.47
N THR A 560 37.92 -17.84 23.63
CA THR A 560 36.69 -17.91 24.43
C THR A 560 36.23 -16.51 24.86
N GLY A 561 34.93 -16.25 24.79
CA GLY A 561 34.35 -14.96 25.18
C GLY A 561 34.39 -13.86 24.12
N THR A 562 35.02 -14.10 22.95
CA THR A 562 35.10 -13.09 21.87
C THR A 562 33.73 -12.61 21.40
N SER A 563 32.76 -13.51 21.23
CA SER A 563 31.40 -13.13 20.83
C SER A 563 30.71 -12.20 21.83
N ARG A 564 30.87 -12.46 23.13
CA ARG A 564 30.36 -11.64 24.23
C ARG A 564 31.03 -10.27 24.26
N VAL A 565 32.34 -10.24 24.06
CA VAL A 565 33.14 -9.01 24.02
C VAL A 565 32.71 -8.10 22.85
N VAL A 566 32.54 -8.68 21.66
CA VAL A 566 32.07 -7.94 20.48
C VAL A 566 30.63 -7.47 20.67
N MET A 567 29.73 -8.31 21.19
CA MET A 567 28.34 -7.92 21.47
C MET A 567 28.26 -6.74 22.45
N ALA A 568 29.01 -6.76 23.55
CA ALA A 568 29.03 -5.65 24.50
C ALA A 568 29.62 -4.37 23.88
N ALA A 569 30.62 -4.50 22.99
CA ALA A 569 31.18 -3.36 22.26
C ALA A 569 30.18 -2.77 21.25
N ALA A 570 29.40 -3.63 20.59
CA ALA A 570 28.34 -3.25 19.65
C ALA A 570 27.18 -2.53 20.38
N LEU A 571 26.76 -3.03 21.54
CA LEU A 571 25.78 -2.36 22.39
C LEU A 571 26.29 -1.00 22.88
N ASP A 572 27.57 -0.88 23.25
CA ASP A 572 28.16 0.41 23.62
C ASP A 572 28.16 1.42 22.47
N LEU A 573 28.40 0.97 21.24
CA LEU A 573 28.29 1.80 20.03
C LEU A 573 26.86 2.31 19.84
N VAL A 574 25.87 1.42 19.85
CA VAL A 574 24.46 1.74 19.60
C VAL A 574 23.88 2.61 20.71
N LEU A 575 24.09 2.24 21.98
CA LEU A 575 23.56 2.95 23.14
C LEU A 575 24.32 4.25 23.46
N ALA A 576 25.36 4.58 22.71
CA ALA A 576 26.01 5.88 22.81
C ALA A 576 25.04 7.03 22.56
N ASP A 577 24.11 6.81 21.64
CA ASP A 577 23.02 7.72 21.38
C ASP A 577 22.00 7.64 22.52
N ARG A 578 21.61 8.80 23.05
CA ARG A 578 20.61 8.89 24.12
C ARG A 578 19.19 8.73 23.60
N ALA A 579 18.95 8.90 22.31
CA ALA A 579 17.66 8.64 21.68
C ALA A 579 17.33 7.14 21.69
N VAL A 580 18.34 6.27 21.56
CA VAL A 580 18.14 4.81 21.61
C VAL A 580 17.75 4.37 23.01
N GLN A 581 16.51 3.87 23.12
CA GLN A 581 15.93 3.29 24.33
C GLN A 581 15.95 1.76 24.30
N ARG A 582 15.93 1.15 23.11
CA ARG A 582 15.86 -0.31 22.97
C ARG A 582 16.69 -0.76 21.78
N VAL A 583 17.35 -1.90 21.93
CA VAL A 583 18.05 -2.58 20.83
C VAL A 583 17.25 -3.83 20.47
N VAL A 584 17.00 -4.01 19.17
CA VAL A 584 16.21 -5.10 18.63
C VAL A 584 17.09 -6.01 17.77
N VAL A 585 16.91 -7.32 17.93
CA VAL A 585 17.60 -8.35 17.16
C VAL A 585 16.65 -9.48 16.79
N GLU A 586 16.85 -10.05 15.62
CA GLU A 586 15.97 -11.04 14.99
C GLU A 586 16.79 -12.20 14.37
N PRO A 587 17.56 -12.93 15.20
CA PRO A 587 18.28 -14.10 14.70
C PRO A 587 17.33 -15.19 14.23
N ASP A 588 17.79 -16.01 13.29
CA ASP A 588 17.11 -17.25 12.90
C ASP A 588 16.81 -18.11 14.14
N THR A 589 15.60 -18.66 14.22
CA THR A 589 15.15 -19.50 15.35
C THR A 589 16.07 -20.70 15.61
N ALA A 590 16.67 -21.27 14.56
CA ALA A 590 17.62 -22.38 14.62
C ALA A 590 19.01 -21.95 15.11
N ASN A 591 19.36 -20.66 15.10
CA ASN A 591 20.66 -20.16 15.54
C ASN A 591 20.75 -20.04 17.07
N ALA A 592 20.83 -21.19 17.74
CA ALA A 592 20.92 -21.27 19.20
C ALA A 592 22.18 -20.60 19.78
N ALA A 593 23.24 -20.43 18.97
CA ALA A 593 24.49 -19.84 19.43
C ALA A 593 24.37 -18.33 19.66
N ILE A 594 23.87 -17.57 18.67
CA ILE A 594 23.66 -16.12 18.82
C ILE A 594 22.57 -15.82 19.85
N ARG A 595 21.51 -16.65 19.92
CA ARG A 595 20.45 -16.49 20.93
C ARG A 595 20.98 -16.58 22.37
N ARG A 596 21.94 -17.47 22.65
CA ARG A 596 22.63 -17.51 23.96
C ARG A 596 23.42 -16.24 24.24
N ILE A 597 24.07 -15.67 23.22
CA ILE A 597 24.83 -14.43 23.36
C ILE A 597 23.88 -13.24 23.62
N ASN A 598 22.75 -13.19 22.90
CA ASN A 598 21.72 -12.17 23.09
C ASN A 598 21.15 -12.22 24.51
N ARG A 599 20.76 -13.40 25.01
CA ARG A 599 20.28 -13.52 26.41
C ARG A 599 21.31 -13.07 27.43
N TRP A 600 22.58 -13.47 27.25
CA TRP A 600 23.67 -12.98 28.10
C TRP A 600 23.81 -11.45 28.05
N ALA A 601 23.60 -10.84 26.89
CA ALA A 601 23.70 -9.41 26.68
C ALA A 601 22.49 -8.61 27.19
N GLY A 602 21.49 -9.27 27.78
CA GLY A 602 20.29 -8.63 28.34
C GLY A 602 19.08 -8.61 27.41
N PHE A 603 19.12 -9.32 26.28
CA PHE A 603 17.96 -9.42 25.39
C PHE A 603 16.93 -10.43 25.90
N ARG A 604 15.67 -10.00 25.94
CA ARG A 604 14.50 -10.84 26.22
C ARG A 604 13.84 -11.27 24.91
N GLU A 605 13.64 -12.56 24.75
CA GLU A 605 12.92 -13.13 23.61
C GLU A 605 11.41 -12.82 23.74
N LEU A 606 10.82 -12.25 22.69
CA LEU A 606 9.40 -11.92 22.62
C LEU A 606 8.58 -13.01 21.93
N GLY A 607 9.20 -13.78 21.03
CA GLY A 607 8.57 -14.85 20.26
C GLY A 607 9.08 -14.91 18.84
N ASP A 608 8.58 -15.89 18.08
CA ASP A 608 8.95 -16.10 16.69
C ASP A 608 8.09 -15.23 15.77
N ILE A 609 8.71 -14.66 14.74
CA ILE A 609 8.10 -13.84 13.69
C ILE A 609 8.52 -14.36 12.32
N GLU A 610 7.63 -14.25 11.34
CA GLU A 610 7.94 -14.57 9.94
C GLU A 610 8.49 -13.33 9.23
N LEU A 611 9.70 -13.44 8.70
CA LEU A 611 10.35 -12.45 7.83
C LEU A 611 10.47 -13.05 6.42
N PRO A 612 10.68 -12.22 5.37
CA PRO A 612 10.68 -12.69 3.98
C PRO A 612 11.64 -13.84 3.68
N ASP A 613 12.75 -13.93 4.42
CA ASP A 613 13.88 -14.84 4.22
C ASP A 613 14.00 -15.93 5.30
N LYS A 614 13.35 -15.76 6.47
CA LYS A 614 13.52 -16.65 7.63
C LYS A 614 12.39 -16.54 8.65
N THR A 615 12.24 -17.57 9.46
CA THR A 615 11.54 -17.48 10.75
C THR A 615 12.53 -17.04 11.83
N ALA A 616 12.30 -15.86 12.41
CA ALA A 616 13.23 -15.21 13.34
C ALA A 616 12.68 -15.15 14.77
N CYS A 617 13.56 -15.28 15.76
CA CYS A 617 13.22 -15.10 17.17
C CYS A 617 13.44 -13.63 17.58
N LEU A 618 12.37 -12.83 17.55
CA LEU A 618 12.42 -11.43 17.93
C LEU A 618 12.86 -11.26 19.39
N SER A 619 13.91 -10.50 19.62
CA SER A 619 14.46 -10.25 20.96
C SER A 619 14.75 -8.77 21.16
N ILE A 620 14.50 -8.26 22.37
CA ILE A 620 14.69 -6.85 22.71
C ILE A 620 15.53 -6.71 23.98
N ALA A 621 16.50 -5.81 23.96
CA ALA A 621 17.19 -5.33 25.15
C ALA A 621 16.79 -3.87 25.40
N ASP A 622 16.15 -3.61 26.53
CA ASP A 622 15.94 -2.24 27.02
C ASP A 622 17.28 -1.64 27.45
N ARG A 623 17.48 -0.34 27.23
CA ARG A 623 18.74 0.38 27.57
C ARG A 623 19.21 0.13 29.01
N ALA A 624 18.28 -0.02 29.94
CA ALA A 624 18.58 -0.26 31.35
C ALA A 624 19.04 -1.70 31.64
N GLU A 625 18.64 -2.65 30.80
CA GLU A 625 18.90 -4.09 30.95
C GLU A 625 20.06 -4.57 30.06
N ALA A 626 20.38 -3.83 29.00
CA ALA A 626 21.48 -4.12 28.09
C ALA A 626 22.83 -4.11 28.82
N VAL A 627 23.66 -5.11 28.54
CA VAL A 627 25.02 -5.20 29.09
C VAL A 627 25.84 -3.99 28.68
N GLN A 628 26.46 -3.33 29.67
CA GLN A 628 27.35 -2.20 29.45
C GLN A 628 28.80 -2.67 29.37
N ALA A 629 29.55 -2.22 28.36
CA ALA A 629 30.95 -2.59 28.15
C ALA A 629 31.81 -2.51 29.42
N GLY A 630 31.68 -1.41 30.19
CA GLY A 630 32.43 -1.20 31.44
C GLY A 630 32.01 -2.06 32.63
N SER A 631 30.87 -2.77 32.53
CA SER A 631 30.37 -3.66 33.59
C SER A 631 30.82 -5.12 33.44
N VAL A 632 31.39 -5.49 32.28
CA VAL A 632 31.78 -6.87 31.98
C VAL A 632 33.15 -7.18 32.59
N ALA A 633 33.20 -8.12 33.54
CA ALA A 633 34.45 -8.62 34.12
C ALA A 633 35.02 -9.80 33.30
N PRO A 634 36.34 -10.05 33.33
CA PRO A 634 36.94 -11.23 32.68
C PRO A 634 36.30 -12.55 33.10
N SER A 635 35.88 -12.68 34.36
CA SER A 635 35.20 -13.87 34.88
C SER A 635 33.82 -14.13 34.24
N ASP A 636 33.17 -13.10 33.70
CA ASP A 636 31.87 -13.22 33.05
C ASP A 636 31.99 -13.85 31.65
N LEU A 637 33.18 -13.78 31.06
CA LEU A 637 33.51 -14.43 29.79
C LEU A 637 33.69 -15.95 29.95
N GLU A 638 34.09 -16.39 31.14
CA GLU A 638 34.40 -17.79 31.45
C GLU A 638 33.20 -18.57 32.01
N ARG A 639 32.18 -17.88 32.56
CA ARG A 639 30.94 -18.52 33.02
C ARG A 639 30.21 -19.19 31.85
N ARG A 640 30.21 -20.52 31.84
CA ARG A 640 29.17 -21.31 31.17
C ARG A 640 27.90 -21.17 31.99
N GLU A 641 26.81 -20.71 31.38
CA GLU A 641 25.50 -20.72 32.04
C GLU A 641 25.21 -22.15 32.51
N ARG A 642 24.95 -22.32 33.81
CA ARG A 642 24.21 -23.49 34.28
C ARG A 642 22.75 -23.20 33.97
N GLU A 643 22.11 -24.05 33.19
CA GLU A 643 20.65 -23.97 33.00
C GLU A 643 19.98 -23.98 34.38
N PRO A 644 19.05 -23.05 34.67
CA PRO A 644 18.26 -23.16 35.88
C PRO A 644 17.23 -24.29 35.70
N GLU A 645 17.49 -25.42 36.34
CA GLU A 645 16.44 -26.38 36.67
C GLU A 645 15.40 -25.71 37.58
N GLN A 646 14.15 -25.89 37.19
CA GLN A 646 12.92 -25.54 37.87
C GLN A 646 13.02 -25.64 39.40
N HIS A 647 12.94 -24.51 40.11
CA HIS A 647 12.43 -24.47 41.48
C HIS A 647 11.93 -23.07 41.85
N LEU A 648 10.60 -22.94 41.97
CA LEU A 648 9.91 -22.46 43.18
C LEU A 648 8.42 -22.28 42.85
N ASN A 649 7.62 -23.30 43.16
CA ASN A 649 6.23 -23.10 43.53
C ASN A 649 5.83 -24.14 44.58
N ARG A 650 6.22 -23.86 45.83
CA ARG A 650 5.60 -24.44 47.03
C ARG A 650 5.59 -23.38 48.14
N SER A 651 4.37 -23.09 48.60
CA SER A 651 3.95 -22.44 49.86
C SER A 651 4.52 -21.03 50.12
N GLU A 652 3.71 -19.99 50.36
CA GLU A 652 2.73 -19.90 51.43
C GLU A 652 1.55 -18.97 51.08
N THR A 653 0.34 -19.47 51.35
CA THR A 653 -0.83 -18.70 51.77
C THR A 653 -0.53 -17.91 53.05
N GLN A 654 -0.86 -16.62 53.10
CA GLN A 654 -1.74 -16.06 54.15
C GLN A 654 -2.16 -14.60 53.90
N GLU A 655 -3.49 -14.42 53.89
CA GLU A 655 -4.28 -13.32 54.50
C GLU A 655 -4.04 -11.86 54.08
N VAL A 656 -5.08 -11.24 53.48
CA VAL A 656 -5.94 -10.27 54.19
C VAL A 656 -7.37 -10.39 53.66
N SER A 657 -8.30 -10.63 54.59
CA SER A 657 -9.75 -10.48 54.45
C SER A 657 -10.15 -9.09 54.94
N ALA A 658 -10.83 -8.30 54.10
CA ALA A 658 -11.85 -7.29 54.44
C ALA A 658 -12.34 -6.61 53.16
#